data_AF-A0A951TE72-F1
#
_entry.id   AF-A0A951TE72-F1
#
_cell.length_a   1.000
_cell.length_b   1.000
_cell.length_c   1.000
_cell.angle_alpha   90.00
_cell.angle_beta   90.00
_cell.angle_gamma   90.00
#
_symmetry.space_group_name_H-M   'P 1'
#
loop_
_entity.id
_entity.type
_entity.pdbx_description
1 polymer ?
#
loop_
_entity_poly.entity_id
_entity_poly.type
_entity_poly.pdbx_seq_one_letter_code
_entity_poly.pdbx_strand_id
1 'polypeptide(L)'
;MYKIIYLLLIALTCSVAFSQRGKDGDYILTGNVIVNTYTNLTATVSAGSSSIQVANAAMTGANFSGSLQTGDLILIYQVQGGLVDVNTLPYEWGWGTYTFQDSWFSNGNVNQFTEYGDVYNYQNAGVFEYAEVKSVTANTITVICPLKHSFYVVDNSKTQVIRVPRYKNLTVPLNDTIKAKNWDGVSGGVIAIEVEKDLNLAGAISATKSGFRGGNPTGNGNIAGSAGSVTDYGNRGFLGSTDQYEGAEKGESIYGNKADYDIIYSRYCYGSIANGGGGANYHNAGGGGGSNVGIGTFYGYGVPDRGAGNVYDAAWNLEDVNMKTTPSSGGGRGGYAHAEENKNPLTVGPHNSQWGVDFRRITGGVGGHPLTYDVERAFIGGGGGGGHQNNNYGGKGGAGGGAVFLSAYGNILGNGTIVTNGQNGGNSEGPTPGFSSKTGDDGAGGAGGAGAIVINNTKPIPASIKLIAKGGKGGIQNIQFGGSPTVKKQADGPGGGGAGGMISYTMGTPTEDVSGGKSGTTNSPYMNNFPQNGATDGASGLKTLPIQSIDFVVADDTICSGNTTTLVVTLGGNISYNLSNLQWFNSLTDVSPFATGNSYTTPALTVNTTYYIGDCSVLPIRIPVRVVVSPPIVIAGLPPTISNETCAGSDGSITGITVSGGTAPYTYSWNGTTTPGIDLTG
;
A
#
# COMPACT_ATOMS: atom_id res chain seq x y z
N MET A 1 -34.61 -59.83 4.03
CA MET A 1 -34.80 -58.44 4.52
C MET A 1 -33.41 -57.83 4.67
N TYR A 2 -32.93 -57.16 3.62
CA TYR A 2 -31.54 -56.71 3.50
C TYR A 2 -31.31 -55.47 4.37
N LYS A 3 -30.44 -55.58 5.39
CA LYS A 3 -29.88 -54.43 6.11
C LYS A 3 -28.66 -53.94 5.33
N ILE A 4 -28.85 -52.89 4.55
CA ILE A 4 -27.77 -52.13 3.92
C ILE A 4 -27.11 -51.32 5.04
N ILE A 5 -25.89 -51.70 5.41
CA ILE A 5 -25.03 -50.93 6.30
C ILE A 5 -24.32 -49.90 5.43
N TYR A 6 -24.71 -48.63 5.56
CA TYR A 6 -23.94 -47.52 5.00
C TYR A 6 -22.61 -47.43 5.77
N LEU A 7 -21.52 -47.85 5.14
CA LEU A 7 -20.18 -47.59 5.63
C LEU A 7 -19.90 -46.09 5.42
N LEU A 8 -20.01 -45.32 6.49
CA LEU A 8 -19.68 -43.89 6.52
C LEU A 8 -18.18 -43.76 6.22
N LEU A 9 -17.84 -43.30 5.01
CA LEU A 9 -16.47 -42.95 4.64
C LEU A 9 -16.07 -41.70 5.42
N ILE A 10 -15.61 -41.87 6.65
CA ILE A 10 -14.90 -40.82 7.37
C ILE A 10 -13.54 -40.70 6.69
N ALA A 11 -13.45 -39.86 5.66
CA ALA A 11 -12.19 -39.25 5.29
C ALA A 11 -11.70 -38.51 6.53
N LEU A 12 -10.84 -39.15 7.31
CA LEU A 12 -10.15 -38.54 8.42
C LEU A 12 -9.12 -37.57 7.80
N THR A 13 -9.59 -36.43 7.30
CA THR A 13 -8.74 -35.28 7.02
C THR A 13 -8.26 -34.80 8.38
N CYS A 14 -7.19 -35.42 8.88
CA CYS A 14 -6.43 -34.90 10.01
C CYS A 14 -5.70 -33.66 9.51
N SER A 15 -6.43 -32.55 9.43
CA SER A 15 -5.88 -31.20 9.29
C SER A 15 -5.31 -30.83 10.65
N VAL A 16 -4.13 -31.36 10.96
CA VAL A 16 -3.26 -30.73 11.96
C VAL A 16 -2.83 -29.40 11.36
N ALA A 17 -3.50 -28.33 11.81
CA ALA A 17 -3.20 -26.95 11.48
C ALA A 17 -1.83 -26.58 12.06
N PHE A 18 -0.76 -26.95 11.35
CA PHE A 18 0.53 -26.31 11.59
C PHE A 18 0.44 -24.89 11.04
N SER A 19 1.12 -23.99 11.74
CA SER A 19 1.14 -22.59 11.40
C SER A 19 2.22 -22.38 10.34
N GLN A 20 1.80 -22.33 9.08
CA GLN A 20 2.63 -22.32 7.87
C GLN A 20 1.91 -21.61 6.72
N ARG A 21 2.55 -21.52 5.54
CA ARG A 21 1.87 -21.07 4.32
C ARG A 21 0.59 -21.87 4.07
N GLY A 22 -0.46 -21.20 3.63
CA GLY A 22 -1.73 -21.84 3.31
C GLY A 22 -2.59 -22.26 4.52
N LYS A 23 -2.14 -21.98 5.75
CA LYS A 23 -2.85 -22.43 6.97
C LYS A 23 -4.27 -21.90 7.13
N ASP A 24 -4.58 -20.75 6.53
CA ASP A 24 -5.91 -20.16 6.60
C ASP A 24 -6.87 -20.79 5.57
N GLY A 25 -6.41 -21.83 4.86
CA GLY A 25 -7.22 -22.61 3.93
C GLY A 25 -7.61 -21.83 2.68
N ASP A 26 -8.59 -22.39 1.97
CA ASP A 26 -9.15 -21.73 0.79
C ASP A 26 -10.12 -20.63 1.24
N TYR A 27 -9.99 -19.44 0.67
CA TYR A 27 -10.84 -18.30 0.98
C TYR A 27 -11.48 -17.74 -0.29
N ILE A 28 -12.80 -17.66 -0.28
CA ILE A 28 -13.59 -17.00 -1.32
C ILE A 28 -14.17 -15.74 -0.69
N LEU A 29 -13.78 -14.59 -1.25
CA LEU A 29 -14.26 -13.30 -0.78
C LEU A 29 -15.77 -13.15 -1.06
N THR A 30 -16.47 -12.47 -0.16
CA THR A 30 -17.85 -12.02 -0.37
C THR A 30 -17.98 -10.56 0.07
N GLY A 31 -18.28 -9.67 -0.88
CA GLY A 31 -18.44 -8.24 -0.65
C GLY A 31 -17.14 -7.47 -0.43
N ASN A 32 -17.21 -6.42 0.40
CA ASN A 32 -16.09 -5.53 0.72
C ASN A 32 -15.53 -5.88 2.09
N VAL A 33 -14.30 -6.40 2.16
CA VAL A 33 -13.73 -6.94 3.41
C VAL A 33 -12.36 -6.36 3.70
N ILE A 34 -12.10 -6.06 4.98
CA ILE A 34 -10.75 -5.82 5.51
C ILE A 34 -10.22 -7.16 6.03
N VAL A 35 -9.05 -7.58 5.56
CA VAL A 35 -8.47 -8.91 5.89
C VAL A 35 -7.33 -8.85 6.90
N ASN A 36 -6.82 -7.64 7.20
CA ASN A 36 -5.70 -7.44 8.13
C ASN A 36 -6.16 -6.90 9.48
N THR A 37 -5.42 -7.23 10.52
CA THR A 37 -5.46 -6.56 11.84
C THR A 37 -4.14 -5.84 12.09
N TYR A 38 -4.19 -4.81 12.91
CA TYR A 38 -3.07 -3.88 13.12
C TYR A 38 -2.81 -3.71 14.62
N THR A 39 -1.55 -3.59 14.99
CA THR A 39 -1.09 -3.08 16.29
C THR A 39 0.11 -2.16 16.02
N ASN A 40 0.58 -1.44 17.03
CA ASN A 40 1.73 -0.55 16.90
C ASN A 40 2.87 -1.02 17.80
N LEU A 41 4.10 -0.76 17.38
CA LEU A 41 5.23 -0.88 18.28
C LEU A 41 5.10 0.14 19.42
N THR A 42 5.48 -0.26 20.63
CA THR A 42 5.51 0.64 21.81
C THR A 42 6.93 1.03 22.22
N ALA A 43 7.94 0.46 21.56
CA ALA A 43 9.34 0.77 21.78
C ALA A 43 10.13 0.56 20.48
N THR A 44 11.19 1.36 20.29
CA THR A 44 12.16 1.17 19.21
C THR A 44 12.78 -0.23 19.30
N VAL A 45 12.91 -0.88 18.16
CA VAL A 45 13.60 -2.18 18.02
C VAL A 45 14.78 -2.01 17.07
N SER A 46 15.93 -2.57 17.45
CA SER A 46 17.13 -2.57 16.62
C SER A 46 17.18 -3.79 15.71
N ALA A 47 17.81 -3.65 14.55
CA ALA A 47 18.21 -4.78 13.71
C ALA A 47 18.97 -5.83 14.54
N GLY A 48 18.71 -7.10 14.26
CA GLY A 48 19.23 -8.25 15.01
C GLY A 48 18.38 -8.65 16.23
N SER A 49 17.34 -7.91 16.59
CA SER A 49 16.42 -8.31 17.66
C SER A 49 15.47 -9.42 17.21
N SER A 50 15.14 -10.35 18.09
CA SER A 50 14.10 -11.38 17.84
C SER A 50 12.82 -11.13 18.66
N SER A 51 12.70 -9.98 19.32
CA SER A 51 11.59 -9.64 20.20
C SER A 51 11.14 -8.21 19.96
N ILE A 52 9.83 -8.02 19.82
CA ILE A 52 9.18 -6.71 19.64
C ILE A 52 8.09 -6.51 20.69
N GLN A 53 7.94 -5.27 21.17
CA GLN A 53 6.86 -4.86 22.09
C GLN A 53 5.76 -4.15 21.30
N VAL A 54 4.53 -4.61 21.48
CA VAL A 54 3.36 -4.06 20.78
C VAL A 54 2.26 -3.64 21.74
N ALA A 55 1.39 -2.74 21.29
CA ALA A 55 0.27 -2.26 22.11
C ALA A 55 -0.75 -3.38 22.43
N ASN A 56 -1.03 -4.25 21.46
CA ASN A 56 -1.90 -5.42 21.63
C ASN A 56 -1.44 -6.58 20.74
N ALA A 57 -0.85 -7.61 21.35
CA ALA A 57 -0.39 -8.79 20.61
C ALA A 57 -1.51 -9.80 20.30
N ALA A 58 -2.74 -9.61 20.80
CA ALA A 58 -3.84 -10.53 20.47
C ALA A 58 -4.18 -10.46 18.97
N MET A 59 -4.18 -9.25 18.37
CA MET A 59 -4.39 -9.02 16.93
C MET A 59 -5.59 -9.80 16.35
N THR A 60 -6.70 -9.86 17.10
CA THR A 60 -7.95 -10.54 16.72
C THR A 60 -8.85 -9.66 15.85
N GLY A 61 -9.75 -10.27 15.07
CA GLY A 61 -10.69 -9.57 14.19
C GLY A 61 -10.32 -9.68 12.70
N ALA A 62 -11.02 -8.93 11.85
CA ALA A 62 -10.95 -9.11 10.39
C ALA A 62 -11.22 -10.58 10.00
N ASN A 63 -10.26 -11.25 9.34
CA ASN A 63 -10.37 -12.66 8.98
C ASN A 63 -9.79 -13.63 10.03
N PHE A 64 -9.38 -13.13 11.20
CA PHE A 64 -8.77 -13.96 12.25
C PHE A 64 -9.75 -14.23 13.40
N SER A 65 -10.07 -15.51 13.62
CA SER A 65 -10.97 -15.98 14.68
C SER A 65 -10.29 -16.18 16.03
N GLY A 66 -8.96 -16.21 16.10
CA GLY A 66 -8.18 -16.40 17.32
C GLY A 66 -7.01 -15.43 17.45
N SER A 67 -6.38 -15.41 18.62
CA SER A 67 -5.22 -14.57 18.89
C SER A 67 -4.02 -14.92 18.01
N LEU A 68 -3.03 -14.03 17.94
CA LEU A 68 -1.74 -14.30 17.34
C LEU A 68 -1.06 -15.49 18.03
N GLN A 69 -0.51 -16.41 17.25
CA GLN A 69 0.10 -17.65 17.70
C GLN A 69 1.37 -17.97 16.89
N THR A 70 2.17 -18.90 17.38
CA THR A 70 3.37 -19.41 16.68
C THR A 70 3.04 -19.77 15.22
N GLY A 71 3.92 -19.40 14.28
CA GLY A 71 3.85 -19.52 12.81
C GLY A 71 2.87 -18.58 12.09
N ASP A 72 2.19 -17.69 12.81
CA ASP A 72 1.56 -16.54 12.16
C ASP A 72 2.61 -15.70 11.44
N LEU A 73 2.21 -15.07 10.34
CA LEU A 73 3.04 -14.13 9.62
C LEU A 73 2.62 -12.70 9.99
N ILE A 74 3.61 -11.87 10.29
CA ILE A 74 3.42 -10.43 10.49
C ILE A 74 4.27 -9.64 9.49
N LEU A 75 3.77 -8.47 9.10
CA LEU A 75 4.51 -7.44 8.39
C LEU A 75 4.77 -6.30 9.38
N ILE A 76 6.03 -5.94 9.57
CA ILE A 76 6.41 -4.75 10.33
C ILE A 76 6.70 -3.64 9.32
N TYR A 77 6.08 -2.48 9.51
CA TYR A 77 6.13 -1.38 8.55
C TYR A 77 6.19 -0.03 9.26
N GLN A 78 7.28 0.71 9.03
CA GLN A 78 7.42 2.08 9.52
C GLN A 78 6.87 3.05 8.49
N VAL A 79 5.75 3.69 8.81
CA VAL A 79 4.98 4.54 7.90
C VAL A 79 5.53 5.97 7.87
N GLN A 80 5.95 6.48 9.03
CA GLN A 80 6.41 7.86 9.24
C GLN A 80 7.72 7.89 10.05
N GLY A 81 8.38 9.05 10.07
CA GLY A 81 9.63 9.31 10.78
C GLY A 81 10.68 10.05 9.96
N GLY A 82 10.38 10.42 8.70
CA GLY A 82 11.32 11.17 7.87
C GLY A 82 11.65 12.54 8.50
N LEU A 83 12.87 13.02 8.28
CA LEU A 83 13.27 14.38 8.57
C LEU A 83 13.21 15.24 7.32
N VAL A 84 12.88 16.50 7.52
CA VAL A 84 12.63 17.47 6.46
C VAL A 84 13.37 18.77 6.72
N ASP A 85 13.72 19.47 5.65
CA ASP A 85 14.34 20.79 5.69
C ASP A 85 13.30 21.87 6.07
N VAL A 86 13.18 22.11 7.37
CA VAL A 86 12.34 23.14 7.95
C VAL A 86 13.06 23.73 9.15
N ASN A 87 13.16 25.05 9.20
CA ASN A 87 13.73 25.73 10.33
C ASN A 87 12.82 25.60 11.56
N THR A 88 13.37 25.11 12.66
CA THR A 88 12.62 24.90 13.91
C THR A 88 12.64 26.12 14.83
N LEU A 89 13.38 27.17 14.47
CA LEU A 89 13.37 28.47 15.12
C LEU A 89 12.43 29.40 14.35
N PRO A 90 11.17 29.56 14.80
CA PRO A 90 10.24 30.38 14.07
C PRO A 90 10.65 31.85 14.16
N TYR A 91 10.25 32.62 13.16
CA TYR A 91 10.37 34.06 13.19
C TYR A 91 9.07 34.67 13.69
N GLU A 92 9.16 35.50 14.71
CA GLU A 92 8.02 36.21 15.30
C GLU A 92 8.10 37.70 14.95
N TRP A 93 7.23 38.17 14.05
CA TRP A 93 7.15 39.60 13.75
C TRP A 93 5.80 40.00 13.14
N GLY A 94 5.10 40.92 13.81
CA GLY A 94 3.97 41.71 13.30
C GLY A 94 2.67 40.96 12.98
N TRP A 95 2.76 39.76 12.39
CA TRP A 95 1.65 39.08 11.70
C TRP A 95 1.41 37.64 12.15
N GLY A 96 2.36 37.00 12.85
CA GLY A 96 2.22 35.62 13.31
C GLY A 96 3.56 34.95 13.58
N THR A 97 3.50 33.64 13.88
CA THR A 97 4.66 32.76 14.04
C THR A 97 4.80 31.91 12.78
N TYR A 98 5.81 32.20 11.96
CA TYR A 98 6.04 31.51 10.69
C TYR A 98 7.46 30.95 10.59
N THR A 99 7.66 30.05 9.63
CA THR A 99 8.94 29.42 9.36
C THR A 99 9.27 29.30 7.87
N PHE A 100 10.53 28.93 7.61
CA PHE A 100 11.21 28.86 6.31
C PHE A 100 12.16 27.66 6.28
N GLN A 101 12.87 27.48 5.17
CA GLN A 101 13.90 26.44 5.01
C GLN A 101 15.22 26.82 5.72
N ASP A 102 16.07 25.86 6.06
CA ASP A 102 17.30 26.11 6.82
C ASP A 102 18.28 27.05 6.11
N SER A 103 18.33 27.04 4.77
CA SER A 103 19.17 27.96 3.99
C SER A 103 18.76 29.43 4.04
N TRP A 104 17.62 29.80 4.65
CA TRP A 104 17.05 31.14 4.53
C TRP A 104 18.00 32.26 4.95
N PHE A 105 18.65 32.14 6.12
CA PHE A 105 19.58 33.15 6.63
C PHE A 105 20.87 33.26 5.81
N SER A 106 21.36 32.13 5.29
CA SER A 106 22.59 32.10 4.49
C SER A 106 22.34 32.52 3.05
N ASN A 107 21.09 32.47 2.59
CA ASN A 107 20.67 32.84 1.23
C ASN A 107 19.99 34.22 1.17
N GLY A 108 20.39 35.14 2.04
CA GLY A 108 19.93 36.54 2.00
C GLY A 108 18.45 36.73 2.32
N ASN A 109 17.87 35.86 3.16
CA ASN A 109 16.48 35.92 3.64
C ASN A 109 15.44 35.70 2.52
N VAL A 110 15.74 34.81 1.58
CA VAL A 110 14.87 34.48 0.44
C VAL A 110 14.18 33.14 0.67
N ASN A 111 12.86 33.11 0.48
CA ASN A 111 12.08 31.87 0.55
C ASN A 111 12.46 30.92 -0.60
N GLN A 112 12.74 29.66 -0.27
CA GLN A 112 13.00 28.60 -1.26
C GLN A 112 12.04 27.44 -1.02
N PHE A 113 10.85 27.53 -1.61
CA PHE A 113 9.81 26.51 -1.47
C PHE A 113 10.17 25.15 -2.09
N THR A 114 11.22 25.08 -2.92
CA THR A 114 11.76 23.83 -3.48
C THR A 114 12.66 23.09 -2.50
N GLU A 115 13.22 23.77 -1.50
CA GLU A 115 14.01 23.18 -0.42
C GLU A 115 13.13 22.93 0.80
N TYR A 116 12.24 23.87 1.11
CA TYR A 116 11.32 23.77 2.23
C TYR A 116 10.54 22.44 2.21
N GLY A 117 10.70 21.67 3.29
CA GLY A 117 10.07 20.38 3.47
C GLY A 117 10.72 19.23 2.69
N ASP A 118 11.86 19.43 2.01
CA ASP A 118 12.57 18.36 1.31
C ASP A 118 13.12 17.33 2.30
N VAL A 119 13.15 16.07 1.90
CA VAL A 119 13.52 14.94 2.77
C VAL A 119 15.03 14.71 2.69
N TYR A 120 15.78 15.15 3.71
CA TYR A 120 17.22 14.89 3.78
C TYR A 120 17.57 13.57 4.49
N ASN A 121 16.64 12.98 5.26
CA ASN A 121 16.85 11.69 5.90
C ASN A 121 15.53 10.97 6.14
N TYR A 122 15.40 9.73 5.65
CA TYR A 122 14.16 8.96 5.79
C TYR A 122 13.96 8.32 7.17
N GLN A 123 15.00 8.17 8.00
CA GLN A 123 14.96 7.45 9.29
C GLN A 123 14.14 6.14 9.30
N ASN A 124 14.27 5.33 8.24
CA ASN A 124 13.49 4.09 8.03
C ASN A 124 11.98 4.26 7.72
N ALA A 125 11.48 5.48 7.51
CA ALA A 125 10.16 5.68 6.91
C ALA A 125 10.07 4.95 5.56
N GLY A 126 9.00 4.19 5.38
CA GLY A 126 8.77 3.32 4.24
C GLY A 126 9.39 1.92 4.34
N VAL A 127 10.31 1.65 5.27
CA VAL A 127 10.94 0.32 5.42
C VAL A 127 9.91 -0.68 5.93
N PHE A 128 9.93 -1.89 5.35
CA PHE A 128 9.09 -3.00 5.75
C PHE A 128 9.85 -4.32 5.78
N GLU A 129 9.46 -5.22 6.68
CA GLU A 129 9.92 -6.60 6.63
C GLU A 129 8.85 -7.58 7.16
N TYR A 130 8.85 -8.79 6.61
CA TYR A 130 8.03 -9.88 7.12
C TYR A 130 8.76 -10.62 8.25
N ALA A 131 8.02 -11.12 9.24
CA ALA A 131 8.57 -11.98 10.28
C ALA A 131 7.57 -13.07 10.67
N GLU A 132 8.06 -14.30 10.84
CA GLU A 132 7.26 -15.41 11.35
C GLU A 132 7.29 -15.45 12.88
N VAL A 133 6.10 -15.55 13.49
CA VAL A 133 5.95 -15.55 14.95
C VAL A 133 6.49 -16.85 15.54
N LYS A 134 7.43 -16.74 16.47
CA LYS A 134 7.94 -17.88 17.27
C LYS A 134 7.06 -18.12 18.50
N SER A 135 6.70 -17.06 19.23
CA SER A 135 5.85 -17.13 20.41
C SER A 135 5.27 -15.76 20.75
N VAL A 136 4.20 -15.74 21.54
CA VAL A 136 3.58 -14.53 22.07
C VAL A 136 3.45 -14.67 23.59
N THR A 137 4.03 -13.73 24.32
CA THR A 137 3.93 -13.66 25.79
C THR A 137 3.46 -12.26 26.17
N ALA A 138 2.25 -12.15 26.70
CA ALA A 138 1.58 -10.87 26.92
C ALA A 138 1.58 -10.02 25.63
N ASN A 139 2.23 -8.84 25.66
CA ASN A 139 2.34 -7.92 24.54
C ASN A 139 3.71 -7.97 23.84
N THR A 140 4.48 -9.03 24.10
CA THR A 140 5.76 -9.30 23.45
C THR A 140 5.58 -10.37 22.38
N ILE A 141 5.95 -10.04 21.14
CA ILE A 141 6.02 -11.00 20.04
C ILE A 141 7.49 -11.38 19.85
N THR A 142 7.79 -12.67 19.95
CA THR A 142 9.10 -13.21 19.58
C THR A 142 9.01 -13.77 18.17
N VAL A 143 9.98 -13.47 17.32
CA VAL A 143 10.04 -13.91 15.91
C VAL A 143 11.10 -14.99 15.69
N ILE A 144 10.92 -15.82 14.66
CA ILE A 144 11.82 -16.95 14.36
C ILE A 144 13.19 -16.45 13.90
N CYS A 145 13.19 -15.53 12.93
CA CYS A 145 14.39 -14.90 12.42
C CYS A 145 14.58 -13.53 13.08
N PRO A 146 15.80 -13.19 13.54
CA PRO A 146 16.12 -11.82 13.94
C PRO A 146 15.76 -10.82 12.84
N LEU A 147 15.23 -9.67 13.23
CA LEU A 147 14.86 -8.58 12.33
C LEU A 147 16.08 -8.08 11.56
N LYS A 148 15.93 -7.82 10.26
CA LYS A 148 16.99 -7.24 9.42
C LYS A 148 17.08 -5.73 9.61
N HIS A 149 15.96 -5.09 9.94
CA HIS A 149 15.87 -3.64 10.05
C HIS A 149 15.62 -3.18 11.48
N SER A 150 16.00 -1.92 11.74
CA SER A 150 15.57 -1.22 12.95
C SER A 150 14.26 -0.49 12.68
N PHE A 151 13.35 -0.45 13.65
CA PHE A 151 12.11 0.30 13.56
C PHE A 151 11.95 1.23 14.75
N TYR A 152 11.63 2.49 14.47
CA TYR A 152 11.62 3.57 15.45
C TYR A 152 10.20 3.91 15.93
N VAL A 153 10.12 4.30 17.21
CA VAL A 153 8.89 4.80 17.87
C VAL A 153 9.17 6.11 18.62
N VAL A 154 10.13 6.89 18.14
CA VAL A 154 10.50 8.21 18.71
C VAL A 154 9.89 9.33 17.87
N ASP A 155 9.52 10.42 18.53
CA ASP A 155 9.03 11.65 17.90
C ASP A 155 7.87 11.42 16.91
N ASN A 156 8.07 11.81 15.66
CA ASN A 156 7.14 11.69 14.55
C ASN A 156 7.11 10.27 13.92
N SER A 157 7.97 9.35 14.37
CA SER A 157 8.01 7.98 13.84
C SER A 157 6.75 7.20 14.21
N LYS A 158 6.17 6.48 13.23
CA LYS A 158 5.01 5.60 13.43
C LYS A 158 5.28 4.25 12.77
N THR A 159 5.38 3.21 13.60
CA THR A 159 5.56 1.83 13.15
C THR A 159 4.36 0.97 13.52
N GLN A 160 3.77 0.33 12.51
CA GLN A 160 2.68 -0.62 12.69
C GLN A 160 3.15 -2.05 12.40
N VAL A 161 2.53 -3.00 13.10
CA VAL A 161 2.66 -4.44 12.89
C VAL A 161 1.32 -4.93 12.37
N ILE A 162 1.33 -5.56 11.20
CA ILE A 162 0.15 -6.02 10.48
C ILE A 162 0.14 -7.55 10.48
N ARG A 163 -0.97 -8.18 10.90
CA ARG A 163 -1.12 -9.64 10.78
C ARG A 163 -1.51 -10.01 9.35
N VAL A 164 -0.80 -10.95 8.77
CA VAL A 164 -0.89 -11.33 7.36
C VAL A 164 -1.66 -12.65 7.24
N PRO A 165 -2.84 -12.68 6.59
CA PRO A 165 -3.52 -13.93 6.29
C PRO A 165 -2.71 -14.73 5.25
N ARG A 166 -2.63 -16.05 5.46
CA ARG A 166 -1.86 -17.02 4.69
C ARG A 166 -2.81 -18.01 4.03
N TYR A 167 -3.42 -17.60 2.92
CA TYR A 167 -4.40 -18.42 2.19
C TYR A 167 -3.73 -19.52 1.39
N LYS A 168 -4.40 -20.68 1.32
CA LYS A 168 -4.03 -21.75 0.40
C LYS A 168 -4.41 -21.36 -1.03
N ASN A 169 -5.69 -21.10 -1.27
CA ASN A 169 -6.19 -20.44 -2.47
C ASN A 169 -6.99 -19.19 -2.07
N LEU A 170 -6.87 -18.11 -2.86
CA LEU A 170 -7.66 -16.91 -2.67
C LEU A 170 -8.47 -16.61 -3.92
N THR A 171 -9.79 -16.52 -3.81
CA THR A 171 -10.67 -16.07 -4.89
C THR A 171 -11.29 -14.73 -4.52
N VAL A 172 -11.13 -13.75 -5.41
CA VAL A 172 -11.77 -12.43 -5.33
C VAL A 172 -12.73 -12.31 -6.53
N PRO A 173 -14.03 -12.63 -6.34
CA PRO A 173 -15.01 -12.59 -7.41
C PRO A 173 -15.22 -11.19 -8.00
N LEU A 174 -15.84 -11.14 -9.18
CA LEU A 174 -16.25 -9.87 -9.79
C LEU A 174 -17.16 -9.09 -8.83
N ASN A 175 -16.96 -7.78 -8.71
CA ASN A 175 -17.64 -6.84 -7.79
C ASN A 175 -17.25 -6.95 -6.31
N ASP A 176 -16.48 -7.95 -5.90
CA ASP A 176 -15.96 -8.03 -4.54
C ASP A 176 -14.61 -7.32 -4.42
N THR A 177 -14.29 -6.82 -3.23
CA THR A 177 -13.08 -6.03 -3.01
C THR A 177 -12.46 -6.27 -1.64
N ILE A 178 -11.17 -6.61 -1.60
CA ILE A 178 -10.37 -6.49 -0.39
C ILE A 178 -10.00 -5.02 -0.22
N LYS A 179 -10.32 -4.43 0.94
CA LYS A 179 -10.06 -3.02 1.25
C LYS A 179 -9.05 -2.88 2.39
N ALA A 180 -8.28 -1.80 2.34
CA ALA A 180 -7.47 -1.37 3.48
C ALA A 180 -8.38 -0.70 4.53
N LYS A 181 -8.02 -0.83 5.81
CA LYS A 181 -8.44 0.15 6.82
C LYS A 181 -7.84 1.51 6.40
N ASN A 182 -8.60 2.60 6.43
CA ASN A 182 -8.03 3.93 6.19
C ASN A 182 -6.99 4.28 7.26
N TRP A 183 -5.91 4.93 6.86
CA TRP A 183 -4.95 5.52 7.79
C TRP A 183 -5.65 6.52 8.72
N ASP A 184 -5.51 6.30 10.03
CA ASP A 184 -6.11 7.14 11.07
C ASP A 184 -5.12 8.10 11.74
N GLY A 185 -3.87 8.12 11.29
CA GLY A 185 -2.75 8.82 11.94
C GLY A 185 -1.88 7.94 12.81
N VAL A 186 -2.28 6.68 13.01
CA VAL A 186 -1.58 5.71 13.85
C VAL A 186 -1.43 4.36 13.14
N SER A 187 -2.49 3.86 12.50
CA SER A 187 -2.53 2.55 11.85
C SER A 187 -3.44 2.55 10.61
N GLY A 188 -3.28 1.53 9.76
CA GLY A 188 -4.06 1.36 8.54
C GLY A 188 -3.25 1.73 7.29
N GLY A 189 -3.96 1.95 6.19
CA GLY A 189 -3.39 2.28 4.89
C GLY A 189 -2.66 1.13 4.19
N VAL A 190 -2.71 -0.08 4.73
CA VAL A 190 -1.93 -1.22 4.23
C VAL A 190 -2.80 -2.46 4.08
N ILE A 191 -2.66 -3.16 2.95
CA ILE A 191 -3.13 -4.53 2.75
C ILE A 191 -1.90 -5.43 2.64
N ALA A 192 -1.86 -6.52 3.39
CA ALA A 192 -0.80 -7.52 3.30
C ALA A 192 -1.41 -8.92 3.21
N ILE A 193 -1.05 -9.72 2.20
CA ILE A 193 -1.63 -11.05 1.97
C ILE A 193 -0.54 -12.03 1.48
N GLU A 194 -0.59 -13.27 1.96
CA GLU A 194 0.18 -14.39 1.42
C GLU A 194 -0.76 -15.43 0.80
N VAL A 195 -0.45 -15.90 -0.41
CA VAL A 195 -1.20 -16.95 -1.14
C VAL A 195 -0.22 -18.05 -1.58
N GLU A 196 -0.44 -19.26 -1.09
CA GLU A 196 0.42 -20.42 -1.37
C GLU A 196 0.21 -21.01 -2.77
N LYS A 197 -1.04 -21.22 -3.16
CA LYS A 197 -1.43 -21.75 -4.48
C LYS A 197 -2.00 -20.61 -5.33
N ASP A 198 -3.22 -20.74 -5.83
CA ASP A 198 -3.72 -19.83 -6.84
C ASP A 198 -4.46 -18.64 -6.22
N LEU A 199 -4.17 -17.44 -6.78
CA LEU A 199 -4.96 -16.23 -6.61
C LEU A 199 -5.84 -16.06 -7.85
N ASN A 200 -7.15 -16.25 -7.71
CA ASN A 200 -8.13 -15.98 -8.76
C ASN A 200 -8.74 -14.58 -8.56
N LEU A 201 -8.24 -13.60 -9.32
CA LEU A 201 -8.59 -12.19 -9.20
C LEU A 201 -9.49 -11.73 -10.36
N ALA A 202 -10.81 -11.69 -10.14
CA ALA A 202 -11.78 -11.08 -11.04
C ALA A 202 -12.27 -9.71 -10.53
N GLY A 203 -12.34 -9.53 -9.20
CA GLY A 203 -12.66 -8.27 -8.54
C GLY A 203 -11.44 -7.39 -8.28
N ALA A 204 -11.35 -6.81 -7.08
CA ALA A 204 -10.28 -5.88 -6.75
C ALA A 204 -9.58 -6.12 -5.39
N ILE A 205 -8.30 -5.78 -5.33
CA ILE A 205 -7.57 -5.52 -4.08
C ILE A 205 -7.26 -4.01 -4.08
N SER A 206 -7.90 -3.25 -3.19
CA SER A 206 -7.90 -1.79 -3.26
C SER A 206 -7.49 -1.12 -1.95
N ALA A 207 -6.36 -0.42 -1.99
CA ALA A 207 -5.96 0.57 -0.99
C ALA A 207 -6.18 2.01 -1.51
N THR A 208 -7.19 2.21 -2.36
CA THR A 208 -7.54 3.53 -2.89
C THR A 208 -8.03 4.45 -1.76
N LYS A 209 -7.46 5.66 -1.66
CA LYS A 209 -7.80 6.71 -0.67
C LYS A 209 -7.55 6.34 0.80
N SER A 210 -6.76 5.31 1.07
CA SER A 210 -6.51 4.82 2.43
C SER A 210 -5.16 5.28 3.02
N GLY A 211 -4.37 6.06 2.28
CA GLY A 211 -3.07 6.59 2.68
C GLY A 211 -3.16 7.86 3.55
N PHE A 212 -2.12 8.68 3.56
CA PHE A 212 -2.05 9.87 4.42
C PHE A 212 -3.22 10.83 4.21
N ARG A 213 -3.70 11.46 5.29
CA ARG A 213 -4.89 12.31 5.26
C ARG A 213 -4.60 13.65 4.58
N GLY A 214 -5.57 14.15 3.82
CA GLY A 214 -5.48 15.49 3.26
C GLY A 214 -5.78 16.59 4.29
N GLY A 215 -5.21 17.78 4.06
CA GLY A 215 -5.37 18.97 4.91
C GLY A 215 -6.78 19.56 4.83
N ASN A 216 -7.26 20.13 5.94
CA ASN A 216 -8.54 20.82 5.95
C ASN A 216 -8.45 22.24 5.37
N PRO A 217 -9.53 22.74 4.76
CA PRO A 217 -9.60 24.13 4.37
C PRO A 217 -9.75 24.98 5.65
N THR A 218 -8.89 25.98 5.78
CA THR A 218 -8.94 26.98 6.86
C THR A 218 -8.58 28.34 6.27
N GLY A 219 -8.92 29.40 7.00
CA GLY A 219 -8.69 30.78 6.61
C GLY A 219 -9.81 31.68 7.11
N ASN A 220 -9.47 32.88 7.62
CA ASN A 220 -10.47 33.90 7.98
C ASN A 220 -9.89 35.33 8.01
N GLY A 221 -8.93 35.66 7.13
CA GLY A 221 -8.27 36.97 7.12
C GLY A 221 -8.00 37.50 5.72
N ASN A 222 -8.52 38.68 5.42
CA ASN A 222 -8.28 39.44 4.19
C ASN A 222 -7.23 40.52 4.44
N ILE A 223 -6.01 40.38 3.90
CA ILE A 223 -5.24 41.53 3.41
C ILE A 223 -4.43 41.06 2.19
N ALA A 224 -4.84 41.52 1.01
CA ALA A 224 -3.93 41.51 -0.14
C ALA A 224 -2.80 42.50 0.15
N GLY A 225 -1.55 42.06 -0.01
CA GLY A 225 -0.37 42.94 0.03
C GLY A 225 -0.33 43.87 -1.19
N SER A 226 0.84 44.44 -1.51
CA SER A 226 1.06 45.13 -2.79
C SER A 226 1.34 44.13 -3.91
N ALA A 227 1.08 44.51 -5.17
CA ALA A 227 1.40 43.68 -6.32
C ALA A 227 2.92 43.40 -6.33
N GLY A 228 3.28 42.12 -6.22
CA GLY A 228 4.67 41.65 -6.23
C GLY A 228 5.23 41.40 -7.62
N SER A 229 6.47 40.91 -7.69
CA SER A 229 7.03 40.33 -8.92
C SER A 229 6.81 38.81 -8.92
N VAL A 230 6.65 38.19 -10.09
CA VAL A 230 6.66 36.72 -10.23
C VAL A 230 7.99 36.11 -9.76
N THR A 231 9.08 36.87 -9.80
CA THR A 231 10.41 36.47 -9.33
C THR A 231 10.64 36.74 -7.83
N ASP A 232 9.72 37.45 -7.17
CA ASP A 232 9.82 37.77 -5.75
C ASP A 232 9.13 36.67 -4.93
N TYR A 233 9.93 35.69 -4.49
CA TYR A 233 9.46 34.58 -3.67
C TYR A 233 8.98 35.02 -2.27
N GLY A 234 9.48 36.15 -1.76
CA GLY A 234 9.07 36.69 -0.46
C GLY A 234 7.64 37.24 -0.46
N ASN A 235 7.09 37.57 -1.62
CA ASN A 235 5.73 38.12 -1.77
C ASN A 235 4.68 37.05 -2.16
N ARG A 236 5.01 35.76 -2.01
CA ARG A 236 4.08 34.62 -2.18
C ARG A 236 3.42 34.16 -0.87
N GLY A 237 3.64 34.90 0.22
CA GLY A 237 3.20 34.56 1.57
C GLY A 237 4.18 33.61 2.28
N PHE A 238 3.73 32.95 3.35
CA PHE A 238 4.60 32.18 4.24
C PHE A 238 4.74 30.71 3.83
N LEU A 239 5.92 30.12 3.97
CA LEU A 239 6.12 28.70 3.65
C LEU A 239 5.41 27.80 4.65
N GLY A 240 5.52 28.10 5.94
CA GLY A 240 4.82 27.42 7.04
C GLY A 240 4.44 28.39 8.15
N SER A 241 3.33 28.09 8.82
CA SER A 241 2.83 28.84 9.97
C SER A 241 2.04 27.95 10.92
N THR A 242 1.93 28.38 12.18
CA THR A 242 0.95 27.86 13.15
C THR A 242 -0.38 28.62 13.13
N ASP A 243 -0.45 29.75 12.43
CA ASP A 243 -1.66 30.56 12.35
C ASP A 243 -2.59 30.08 11.22
N GLN A 244 -3.79 29.66 11.60
CA GLN A 244 -4.85 29.25 10.68
C GLN A 244 -5.40 30.39 9.79
N TYR A 245 -5.09 31.65 10.13
CA TYR A 245 -5.51 32.81 9.33
C TYR A 245 -4.58 33.08 8.15
N GLU A 246 -3.38 32.51 8.14
CA GLU A 246 -2.39 32.71 7.07
C GLU A 246 -2.54 31.72 5.91
N GLY A 247 -3.31 30.64 6.09
CA GLY A 247 -3.53 29.65 5.06
C GLY A 247 -4.36 28.45 5.49
N ALA A 248 -4.49 27.50 4.56
CA ALA A 248 -5.11 26.20 4.78
C ALA A 248 -4.10 25.17 5.31
N GLU A 249 -4.60 24.08 5.90
CA GLU A 249 -3.73 23.00 6.40
C GLU A 249 -3.02 22.27 5.25
N LYS A 250 -1.76 21.88 5.49
CA LYS A 250 -0.99 20.98 4.63
C LYS A 250 -1.52 19.54 4.72
N GLY A 251 -1.27 18.74 3.68
CA GLY A 251 -1.53 17.31 3.68
C GLY A 251 -0.50 16.54 4.51
N GLU A 252 -0.92 15.44 5.15
CA GLU A 252 -0.04 14.57 5.94
C GLU A 252 0.99 13.82 5.06
N SER A 253 2.15 13.51 5.64
CA SER A 253 3.30 12.97 4.91
C SER A 253 4.13 11.97 5.72
N ILE A 254 5.21 11.45 5.13
CA ILE A 254 6.17 10.58 5.82
C ILE A 254 6.92 11.26 6.96
N TYR A 255 6.89 12.60 7.04
CA TYR A 255 7.37 13.31 8.22
C TYR A 255 6.47 12.96 9.41
N GLY A 256 5.17 13.25 9.30
CA GLY A 256 4.25 13.13 10.42
C GLY A 256 2.88 13.70 10.08
N ASN A 257 2.07 13.85 11.11
CA ASN A 257 0.71 14.40 11.03
C ASN A 257 0.66 15.86 11.47
N LYS A 258 -0.56 16.42 11.52
CA LYS A 258 -0.82 17.80 11.92
C LYS A 258 -0.19 18.22 13.26
N ALA A 259 -0.16 17.33 14.26
CA ALA A 259 0.44 17.62 15.56
C ALA A 259 1.97 17.68 15.46
N ASP A 260 2.57 16.85 14.60
CA ASP A 260 4.00 16.91 14.32
C ASP A 260 4.34 18.21 13.55
N TYR A 261 3.46 18.67 12.66
CA TYR A 261 3.62 19.96 11.96
C TYR A 261 3.50 21.17 12.88
N ASP A 262 2.67 21.10 13.94
CA ASP A 262 2.58 22.17 14.94
C ASP A 262 3.93 22.37 15.66
N ILE A 263 4.67 21.28 15.93
CA ILE A 263 5.99 21.31 16.59
C ILE A 263 7.04 22.05 15.77
N ILE A 264 6.96 21.95 14.43
CA ILE A 264 7.86 22.65 13.50
C ILE A 264 7.22 23.90 12.88
N TYR A 265 6.18 24.45 13.50
CA TYR A 265 5.52 25.69 13.11
C TYR A 265 5.03 25.74 11.65
N SER A 266 4.59 24.60 11.12
CA SER A 266 4.42 24.40 9.68
C SER A 266 3.09 23.77 9.31
N ARG A 267 2.05 23.95 10.12
CA ARG A 267 0.76 23.28 9.87
C ARG A 267 0.01 23.88 8.68
N TYR A 268 0.10 25.19 8.50
CA TYR A 268 -0.63 25.94 7.48
C TYR A 268 0.28 26.43 6.35
N CYS A 269 -0.33 27.08 5.36
CA CYS A 269 0.33 27.83 4.28
C CYS A 269 0.88 26.97 3.12
N TYR A 270 1.45 27.62 2.10
CA TYR A 270 1.68 27.01 0.78
C TYR A 270 2.83 26.02 0.64
N GLY A 271 3.84 26.01 1.51
CA GLY A 271 4.96 25.05 1.38
C GLY A 271 4.51 23.59 1.53
N SER A 272 5.13 22.65 0.84
CA SER A 272 4.91 21.21 1.04
C SER A 272 5.81 20.67 2.16
N ILE A 273 5.45 19.54 2.78
CA ILE A 273 6.30 18.84 3.74
C ILE A 273 6.43 17.39 3.32
N ALA A 274 7.64 16.97 2.95
CA ALA A 274 7.92 15.70 2.32
C ALA A 274 6.91 15.44 1.19
N ASN A 275 6.31 14.26 1.14
CA ASN A 275 5.33 13.91 0.12
C ASN A 275 3.91 14.49 0.33
N GLY A 276 3.68 15.26 1.39
CA GLY A 276 2.41 15.95 1.66
C GLY A 276 2.30 17.25 0.87
N GLY A 277 1.17 17.46 0.20
CA GLY A 277 0.90 18.69 -0.54
C GLY A 277 0.75 19.89 0.39
N GLY A 278 1.28 21.05 -0.01
CA GLY A 278 1.10 22.29 0.73
C GLY A 278 -0.36 22.73 0.77
N GLY A 279 -0.76 23.39 1.85
CA GLY A 279 -2.06 24.06 1.92
C GLY A 279 -2.11 25.23 0.93
N ALA A 280 -3.21 25.94 0.84
CA ALA A 280 -3.24 27.22 0.15
C ALA A 280 -2.82 28.36 1.07
N ASN A 281 -2.21 29.40 0.52
CA ASN A 281 -2.15 30.70 1.20
C ASN A 281 -3.42 31.51 0.93
N TYR A 282 -3.58 32.62 1.66
CA TYR A 282 -4.52 33.67 1.31
C TYR A 282 -4.18 34.30 -0.07
N HIS A 283 -5.14 34.87 -0.80
CA HIS A 283 -6.60 34.87 -0.62
C HIS A 283 -7.21 33.87 -1.63
N ASN A 284 -7.87 32.81 -1.12
CA ASN A 284 -8.64 31.83 -1.89
C ASN A 284 -7.85 31.05 -2.95
N ALA A 285 -6.55 30.84 -2.70
CA ALA A 285 -5.73 29.98 -3.53
C ALA A 285 -6.07 28.49 -3.34
N GLY A 286 -5.65 27.66 -4.29
CA GLY A 286 -5.90 26.22 -4.25
C GLY A 286 -4.84 25.45 -3.45
N GLY A 287 -5.20 24.28 -2.92
CA GLY A 287 -4.25 23.39 -2.23
C GLY A 287 -3.37 22.60 -3.21
N GLY A 288 -2.16 22.27 -2.79
CA GLY A 288 -1.20 21.44 -3.54
C GLY A 288 -1.53 19.95 -3.45
N GLY A 289 -1.23 19.19 -4.50
CA GLY A 289 -1.40 17.75 -4.53
C GLY A 289 -0.30 17.01 -3.78
N GLY A 290 -0.63 15.89 -3.15
CA GLY A 290 0.35 14.99 -2.53
C GLY A 290 1.10 14.14 -3.56
N SER A 291 2.16 13.47 -3.11
CA SER A 291 3.07 12.71 -3.98
C SER A 291 3.43 11.34 -3.41
N ASN A 292 4.25 10.63 -4.17
CA ASN A 292 4.93 9.39 -3.80
C ASN A 292 6.30 9.37 -4.50
N VAL A 293 6.85 8.19 -4.79
CA VAL A 293 8.11 8.05 -5.52
C VAL A 293 8.05 8.69 -6.91
N GLY A 294 9.15 9.33 -7.29
CA GLY A 294 9.26 9.99 -8.60
C GLY A 294 10.71 10.21 -9.00
N ILE A 295 10.92 10.54 -10.28
CA ILE A 295 12.22 10.91 -10.83
C ILE A 295 12.15 12.31 -11.45
N GLY A 296 13.30 12.96 -11.55
CA GLY A 296 13.43 14.30 -12.11
C GLY A 296 13.47 15.40 -11.06
N THR A 297 13.79 16.61 -11.51
CA THR A 297 13.98 17.77 -10.63
C THR A 297 12.66 18.24 -10.06
N PHE A 298 12.65 18.53 -8.76
CA PHE A 298 11.51 19.13 -8.09
C PHE A 298 11.61 20.66 -8.18
N TYR A 299 10.61 21.27 -8.82
CA TYR A 299 10.43 22.72 -8.90
C TYR A 299 9.17 23.19 -8.16
N GLY A 300 8.44 22.30 -7.50
CA GLY A 300 7.26 22.62 -6.68
C GLY A 300 5.97 22.92 -7.42
N TYR A 301 6.01 23.09 -8.75
CA TYR A 301 4.84 23.44 -9.56
C TYR A 301 4.21 22.29 -10.34
N GLY A 302 4.63 21.04 -10.19
CA GLY A 302 4.10 19.89 -10.93
C GLY A 302 4.22 19.96 -12.46
N VAL A 303 3.26 19.38 -13.17
CA VAL A 303 3.24 19.27 -14.64
C VAL A 303 2.16 20.20 -15.23
N PRO A 304 2.54 21.29 -15.92
CA PRO A 304 1.56 22.22 -16.49
C PRO A 304 0.71 21.58 -17.59
N ASP A 305 -0.62 21.73 -17.52
CA ASP A 305 -1.50 21.41 -18.63
C ASP A 305 -1.38 22.47 -19.71
N ARG A 306 -0.99 22.06 -20.92
CA ARG A 306 -0.78 22.96 -22.06
C ARG A 306 -2.07 23.22 -22.84
N GLY A 307 -3.14 22.49 -22.56
CA GLY A 307 -4.40 22.56 -23.29
C GLY A 307 -4.32 21.93 -24.67
N ALA A 308 -5.48 21.72 -25.29
CA ALA A 308 -5.56 21.18 -26.64
C ALA A 308 -4.84 22.11 -27.63
N GLY A 309 -3.87 21.59 -28.39
CA GLY A 309 -3.07 22.41 -29.30
C GLY A 309 -2.14 23.41 -28.61
N ASN A 310 -1.79 23.19 -27.34
CA ASN A 310 -0.89 24.04 -26.55
C ASN A 310 -1.39 25.48 -26.32
N VAL A 311 -2.70 25.70 -26.34
CA VAL A 311 -3.32 27.02 -26.21
C VAL A 311 -3.02 27.73 -24.87
N TYR A 312 -2.59 27.01 -23.83
CA TYR A 312 -2.27 27.58 -22.53
C TYR A 312 -0.80 27.99 -22.38
N ASP A 313 0.06 27.71 -23.36
CA ASP A 313 1.49 28.06 -23.32
C ASP A 313 1.75 29.56 -23.05
N ALA A 314 0.89 30.43 -23.60
CA ALA A 314 1.01 31.87 -23.40
C ALA A 314 0.79 32.27 -21.93
N ALA A 315 -0.15 31.62 -21.22
CA ALA A 315 -0.37 31.84 -19.80
C ALA A 315 0.83 31.38 -18.97
N TRP A 316 1.36 30.17 -19.23
CA TRP A 316 2.51 29.65 -18.50
C TRP A 316 3.76 30.50 -18.68
N ASN A 317 4.03 30.97 -19.90
CA ASN A 317 5.16 31.87 -20.18
C ASN A 317 5.11 33.18 -19.39
N LEU A 318 3.92 33.65 -18.98
CA LEU A 318 3.77 34.86 -18.19
C LEU A 318 4.12 34.65 -16.70
N GLU A 319 4.13 33.41 -16.22
CA GLU A 319 4.68 33.05 -14.92
C GLU A 319 6.17 32.74 -15.04
N ASP A 320 6.52 31.76 -15.86
CA ASP A 320 7.89 31.33 -16.14
C ASP A 320 7.95 30.60 -17.49
N VAL A 321 8.81 31.10 -18.38
CA VAL A 321 9.03 30.60 -19.74
C VAL A 321 9.44 29.14 -19.80
N ASN A 322 10.04 28.60 -18.74
CA ASN A 322 10.56 27.24 -18.70
C ASN A 322 9.51 26.21 -18.26
N MET A 323 8.45 26.60 -17.54
CA MET A 323 7.50 25.66 -16.90
C MET A 323 6.97 24.58 -17.85
N LYS A 324 6.68 24.93 -19.10
CA LYS A 324 6.14 23.98 -20.10
C LYS A 324 7.17 22.98 -20.64
N THR A 325 8.46 23.28 -20.52
CA THR A 325 9.57 22.43 -20.98
C THR A 325 10.29 21.72 -19.84
N THR A 326 10.14 22.20 -18.61
CA THR A 326 10.76 21.64 -17.41
C THR A 326 9.67 21.21 -16.42
N PRO A 327 8.92 20.14 -16.69
CA PRO A 327 7.93 19.65 -15.73
C PRO A 327 8.60 19.29 -14.40
N SER A 328 7.98 19.68 -13.29
CA SER A 328 8.42 19.29 -11.97
C SER A 328 8.00 17.86 -11.69
N SER A 329 8.88 17.09 -11.03
CA SER A 329 8.49 15.87 -10.33
C SER A 329 7.58 16.19 -9.13
N GLY A 330 6.97 15.16 -8.53
CA GLY A 330 6.11 15.30 -7.35
C GLY A 330 4.65 15.68 -7.66
N GLY A 331 3.98 16.26 -6.66
CA GLY A 331 2.59 16.69 -6.77
C GLY A 331 2.40 17.91 -7.66
N GLY A 332 1.16 18.12 -8.09
CA GLY A 332 0.72 19.34 -8.77
C GLY A 332 0.52 20.49 -7.78
N ARG A 333 0.76 21.72 -8.23
CA ARG A 333 0.52 22.91 -7.43
C ARG A 333 -0.94 23.34 -7.52
N GLY A 334 -1.42 23.95 -6.44
CA GLY A 334 -2.70 24.65 -6.42
C GLY A 334 -2.73 25.89 -7.31
N GLY A 335 -3.94 26.32 -7.66
CA GLY A 335 -4.21 27.49 -8.47
C GLY A 335 -3.92 28.80 -7.75
N TYR A 336 -3.81 29.86 -8.54
CA TYR A 336 -3.53 31.20 -8.08
C TYR A 336 -4.62 31.74 -7.16
N ALA A 337 -4.24 32.78 -6.41
CA ALA A 337 -5.14 33.55 -5.58
C ALA A 337 -6.23 34.29 -6.36
N HIS A 338 -7.13 34.91 -5.60
CA HIS A 338 -8.27 35.68 -6.02
C HIS A 338 -8.01 36.67 -7.18
N ALA A 339 -8.95 36.72 -8.13
CA ALA A 339 -9.04 37.70 -9.20
C ALA A 339 -10.46 38.31 -9.25
N GLU A 340 -10.54 39.65 -9.20
CA GLU A 340 -11.81 40.39 -9.15
C GLU A 340 -12.13 41.06 -10.50
N GLU A 341 -11.11 41.32 -11.32
CA GLU A 341 -11.24 41.99 -12.61
C GLU A 341 -11.11 41.02 -13.80
N ASN A 342 -11.94 41.22 -14.82
CA ASN A 342 -11.89 40.41 -16.03
C ASN A 342 -10.72 40.84 -16.94
N LYS A 343 -9.64 40.06 -16.96
CA LYS A 343 -8.52 40.21 -17.89
C LYS A 343 -8.29 38.91 -18.65
N ASN A 344 -7.56 39.00 -19.76
CA ASN A 344 -7.19 37.83 -20.53
C ASN A 344 -5.97 37.14 -19.88
N PRO A 345 -6.10 35.91 -19.35
CA PRO A 345 -5.00 35.20 -18.69
C PRO A 345 -3.87 34.79 -19.66
N LEU A 346 -4.09 34.89 -20.98
CA LEU A 346 -3.06 34.65 -21.99
C LEU A 346 -2.17 35.87 -22.26
N THR A 347 -2.53 37.04 -21.75
CA THR A 347 -1.76 38.30 -21.96
C THR A 347 -1.44 39.05 -20.68
N VAL A 348 -2.13 38.75 -19.57
CA VAL A 348 -1.87 39.35 -18.25
C VAL A 348 -1.48 38.24 -17.28
N GLY A 349 -0.24 38.28 -16.80
CA GLY A 349 0.31 37.27 -15.90
C GLY A 349 -0.22 37.37 -14.46
N PRO A 350 0.08 36.39 -13.60
CA PRO A 350 -0.13 36.51 -12.16
C PRO A 350 0.74 37.64 -11.57
N HIS A 351 0.46 38.04 -10.33
CA HIS A 351 1.12 39.18 -9.67
C HIS A 351 0.97 40.51 -10.43
N ASN A 352 -0.22 40.79 -10.97
CA ASN A 352 -0.49 42.01 -11.73
C ASN A 352 -1.68 42.79 -11.16
N SER A 353 -1.49 44.11 -10.96
CA SER A 353 -2.51 45.03 -10.44
C SER A 353 -3.79 45.09 -11.27
N GLN A 354 -3.72 44.71 -12.55
CA GLN A 354 -4.88 44.65 -13.44
C GLN A 354 -5.93 43.62 -13.02
N TRP A 355 -5.59 42.64 -12.17
CA TRP A 355 -6.53 41.62 -11.69
C TRP A 355 -7.39 42.06 -10.50
N GLY A 356 -7.18 43.27 -9.96
CA GLY A 356 -7.89 43.75 -8.77
C GLY A 356 -7.12 43.44 -7.49
N VAL A 357 -7.84 43.26 -6.38
CA VAL A 357 -7.29 43.35 -5.01
C VAL A 357 -6.11 42.41 -4.73
N ASP A 358 -6.21 41.12 -5.05
CA ASP A 358 -5.17 40.12 -4.71
C ASP A 358 -4.26 39.72 -5.88
N PHE A 359 -4.34 40.43 -7.00
CA PHE A 359 -3.42 40.35 -8.13
C PHE A 359 -3.22 38.96 -8.76
N ARG A 360 -4.10 38.00 -8.46
CA ARG A 360 -3.98 36.61 -8.93
C ARG A 360 -2.58 36.03 -8.61
N ARG A 361 -2.15 36.13 -7.35
CA ARG A 361 -0.80 35.76 -6.91
C ARG A 361 -0.53 34.24 -6.98
N ILE A 362 0.75 33.87 -7.10
CA ILE A 362 1.21 32.48 -7.09
C ILE A 362 1.32 31.99 -5.64
N THR A 363 0.16 31.83 -5.00
CA THR A 363 0.00 31.47 -3.57
C THR A 363 -0.70 30.12 -3.38
N GLY A 364 -0.93 29.38 -4.47
CA GLY A 364 -1.43 28.02 -4.42
C GLY A 364 -0.39 27.08 -3.80
N GLY A 365 -0.88 26.06 -3.08
CA GLY A 365 -0.05 25.10 -2.38
C GLY A 365 0.93 24.39 -3.31
N VAL A 366 2.18 24.29 -2.88
CA VAL A 366 3.25 23.56 -3.55
C VAL A 366 2.90 22.06 -3.56
N GLY A 367 3.16 21.40 -4.68
CA GLY A 367 2.97 19.95 -4.75
C GLY A 367 3.94 19.20 -3.84
N GLY A 368 3.53 18.06 -3.29
CA GLY A 368 4.41 17.24 -2.43
C GLY A 368 5.69 16.81 -3.14
N HIS A 369 6.80 16.72 -2.40
CA HIS A 369 8.11 16.31 -2.89
C HIS A 369 8.09 14.86 -3.38
N PRO A 370 8.72 14.53 -4.53
CA PRO A 370 8.89 13.13 -4.91
C PRO A 370 9.75 12.41 -3.87
N LEU A 371 9.42 11.16 -3.56
CA LEU A 371 10.26 10.32 -2.71
C LEU A 371 11.27 9.53 -3.56
N THR A 372 12.41 9.21 -2.95
CA THR A 372 13.44 8.39 -3.57
C THR A 372 13.03 6.93 -3.51
N TYR A 373 13.13 6.24 -4.65
CA TYR A 373 12.93 4.80 -4.70
C TYR A 373 14.06 4.05 -3.99
N ASP A 374 13.67 3.06 -3.20
CA ASP A 374 14.55 2.08 -2.56
C ASP A 374 13.80 0.74 -2.58
N VAL A 375 14.51 -0.36 -2.88
CA VAL A 375 13.90 -1.70 -3.01
C VAL A 375 13.33 -2.22 -1.68
N GLU A 376 13.84 -1.73 -0.56
CA GLU A 376 13.40 -2.09 0.79
C GLU A 376 12.32 -1.15 1.34
N ARG A 377 11.88 -0.17 0.53
CA ARG A 377 10.87 0.82 0.94
C ARG A 377 9.63 0.79 0.06
N ALA A 378 8.51 1.04 0.71
CA ALA A 378 7.25 1.36 0.06
C ALA A 378 6.56 2.49 0.85
N PHE A 379 5.98 3.45 0.14
CA PHE A 379 5.33 4.59 0.77
C PHE A 379 3.83 4.60 0.47
N ILE A 380 3.02 4.88 1.49
CA ILE A 380 1.65 5.32 1.25
C ILE A 380 1.69 6.76 0.70
N GLY A 381 0.75 7.09 -0.18
CA GLY A 381 0.68 8.38 -0.84
C GLY A 381 0.44 9.52 0.14
N GLY A 382 1.06 10.66 -0.12
CA GLY A 382 0.87 11.89 0.65
C GLY A 382 -0.54 12.46 0.48
N GLY A 383 -1.04 13.09 1.55
CA GLY A 383 -2.28 13.84 1.48
C GLY A 383 -2.12 15.09 0.62
N GLY A 384 -3.19 15.51 -0.07
CA GLY A 384 -3.25 16.84 -0.67
C GLY A 384 -3.51 17.92 0.39
N GLY A 385 -3.11 19.15 0.14
CA GLY A 385 -3.39 20.28 1.01
C GLY A 385 -4.80 20.86 0.84
N GLY A 386 -5.28 21.55 1.86
CA GLY A 386 -6.56 22.25 1.81
C GLY A 386 -6.53 23.49 0.91
N GLY A 387 -7.67 23.86 0.33
CA GLY A 387 -7.88 25.17 -0.29
C GLY A 387 -8.15 26.24 0.77
N HIS A 388 -7.76 27.48 0.49
CA HIS A 388 -8.02 28.59 1.40
C HIS A 388 -9.51 28.95 1.32
N GLN A 389 -10.10 29.31 2.46
CA GLN A 389 -11.47 29.77 2.51
C GLN A 389 -11.62 31.04 3.33
N ASN A 390 -12.60 31.86 2.98
CA ASN A 390 -13.12 32.91 3.85
C ASN A 390 -14.66 32.93 3.93
N ASN A 391 -15.33 32.10 3.12
CA ASN A 391 -16.79 31.98 3.08
C ASN A 391 -17.31 30.57 3.38
N ASN A 392 -16.44 29.68 3.90
CA ASN A 392 -16.71 28.28 4.23
C ASN A 392 -17.11 27.40 3.03
N TYR A 393 -16.61 27.72 1.83
CA TYR A 393 -16.75 26.88 0.64
C TYR A 393 -15.42 26.27 0.21
N GLY A 394 -14.39 26.26 1.06
CA GLY A 394 -13.08 25.72 0.72
C GLY A 394 -13.08 24.21 0.49
N GLY A 395 -12.26 23.77 -0.46
CA GLY A 395 -12.09 22.35 -0.74
C GLY A 395 -11.09 21.68 0.19
N LYS A 396 -11.47 20.53 0.77
CA LYS A 396 -10.55 19.70 1.55
C LYS A 396 -9.52 18.99 0.67
N GLY A 397 -8.28 18.85 1.15
CA GLY A 397 -7.29 18.00 0.51
C GLY A 397 -7.71 16.53 0.42
N GLY A 398 -7.39 15.86 -0.68
CA GLY A 398 -7.63 14.43 -0.86
C GLY A 398 -6.69 13.56 -0.02
N ALA A 399 -7.17 12.45 0.54
CA ALA A 399 -6.29 11.44 1.13
C ALA A 399 -5.44 10.73 0.07
N GLY A 400 -4.21 10.34 0.41
CA GLY A 400 -3.35 9.55 -0.47
C GLY A 400 -3.83 8.09 -0.65
N GLY A 401 -3.19 7.36 -1.55
CA GLY A 401 -3.37 5.92 -1.70
C GLY A 401 -2.58 5.12 -0.66
N GLY A 402 -3.09 3.99 -0.22
CA GLY A 402 -2.38 3.07 0.68
C GLY A 402 -1.40 2.14 -0.05
N ALA A 403 -0.82 1.19 0.68
CA ALA A 403 0.08 0.18 0.15
C ALA A 403 -0.57 -1.21 0.07
N VAL A 404 -0.21 -1.98 -0.95
CA VAL A 404 -0.55 -3.40 -1.08
C VAL A 404 0.74 -4.20 -1.12
N PHE A 405 0.89 -5.13 -0.18
CA PHE A 405 1.95 -6.15 -0.16
C PHE A 405 1.32 -7.52 -0.44
N LEU A 406 1.75 -8.17 -1.51
CA LEU A 406 1.24 -9.48 -1.91
C LEU A 406 2.39 -10.46 -2.11
N SER A 407 2.37 -11.57 -1.41
CA SER A 407 3.24 -12.72 -1.68
C SER A 407 2.41 -13.83 -2.33
N ALA A 408 2.74 -14.23 -3.56
CA ALA A 408 2.02 -15.23 -4.35
C ALA A 408 2.97 -16.31 -4.89
N TYR A 409 2.77 -17.55 -4.46
CA TYR A 409 3.65 -18.67 -4.79
C TYR A 409 3.09 -19.59 -5.89
N GLY A 410 1.77 -19.56 -6.14
CA GLY A 410 1.14 -20.19 -7.30
C GLY A 410 0.74 -19.19 -8.38
N ASN A 411 -0.29 -19.51 -9.17
CA ASN A 411 -0.67 -18.66 -10.30
C ASN A 411 -1.54 -17.48 -9.87
N ILE A 412 -1.31 -16.32 -10.49
CA ILE A 412 -2.25 -15.20 -10.42
C ILE A 412 -3.09 -15.25 -11.70
N LEU A 413 -4.39 -15.47 -11.55
CA LEU A 413 -5.36 -15.72 -12.62
C LEU A 413 -6.43 -14.62 -12.65
N GLY A 414 -7.11 -14.49 -13.79
CA GLY A 414 -8.23 -13.56 -13.96
C GLY A 414 -7.85 -12.24 -14.63
N ASN A 415 -8.74 -11.26 -14.50
CA ASN A 415 -8.67 -9.95 -15.19
C ASN A 415 -8.97 -8.76 -14.26
N GLY A 416 -8.93 -9.01 -12.95
CA GLY A 416 -9.20 -8.03 -11.92
C GLY A 416 -8.04 -7.05 -11.72
N THR A 417 -8.16 -6.24 -10.68
CA THR A 417 -7.30 -5.07 -10.49
C THR A 417 -6.73 -4.99 -9.07
N ILE A 418 -5.46 -4.61 -8.95
CA ILE A 418 -4.83 -4.16 -7.71
C ILE A 418 -4.64 -2.65 -7.82
N VAL A 419 -5.23 -1.87 -6.89
CA VAL A 419 -5.34 -0.41 -7.05
C VAL A 419 -5.05 0.37 -5.77
N THR A 420 -4.23 1.41 -5.88
CA THR A 420 -3.75 2.28 -4.77
C THR A 420 -3.89 3.76 -5.11
N ASN A 421 -5.00 4.15 -5.74
CA ASN A 421 -5.20 5.52 -6.21
C ASN A 421 -5.32 6.52 -5.06
N GLY A 422 -4.81 7.73 -5.29
CA GLY A 422 -5.08 8.89 -4.45
C GLY A 422 -6.54 9.38 -4.57
N GLN A 423 -7.02 10.08 -3.54
CA GLN A 423 -8.32 10.73 -3.57
C GLN A 423 -8.25 12.04 -4.35
N ASN A 424 -9.31 12.34 -5.09
CA ASN A 424 -9.48 13.67 -5.66
C ASN A 424 -9.53 14.74 -4.55
N GLY A 425 -9.04 15.93 -4.87
CA GLY A 425 -9.23 17.09 -4.01
C GLY A 425 -10.71 17.47 -3.93
N GLY A 426 -11.11 17.98 -2.78
CA GLY A 426 -12.45 18.54 -2.58
C GLY A 426 -12.65 19.79 -3.44
N ASN A 427 -13.82 19.92 -4.03
CA ASN A 427 -14.17 21.11 -4.79
C ASN A 427 -14.36 22.29 -3.85
N SER A 428 -14.16 23.51 -4.37
CA SER A 428 -14.84 24.66 -3.79
C SER A 428 -16.24 24.74 -4.37
N GLU A 429 -17.25 24.49 -3.54
CA GLU A 429 -18.65 24.46 -3.96
C GLU A 429 -19.58 24.85 -2.80
N GLY A 430 -20.76 25.35 -3.12
CA GLY A 430 -21.78 25.69 -2.13
C GLY A 430 -23.20 25.48 -2.65
N PRO A 431 -24.21 25.75 -1.81
CA PRO A 431 -25.61 25.61 -2.21
C PRO A 431 -25.98 26.61 -3.32
N THR A 432 -27.16 26.43 -3.91
CA THR A 432 -27.69 27.39 -4.89
C THR A 432 -27.74 28.79 -4.27
N PRO A 433 -27.08 29.79 -4.88
CA PRO A 433 -27.04 31.14 -4.32
C PRO A 433 -28.41 31.81 -4.39
N GLY A 434 -28.70 32.67 -3.40
CA GLY A 434 -29.82 33.60 -3.49
C GLY A 434 -29.64 34.62 -4.62
N PHE A 435 -30.70 35.39 -4.93
CA PHE A 435 -30.74 36.28 -6.10
C PHE A 435 -29.54 37.23 -6.23
N SER A 436 -29.05 37.79 -5.12
CA SER A 436 -27.92 38.74 -5.10
C SER A 436 -26.63 38.15 -4.50
N SER A 437 -26.49 36.83 -4.51
CA SER A 437 -25.39 36.12 -3.84
C SER A 437 -24.58 35.27 -4.80
N LYS A 438 -23.47 34.73 -4.30
CA LYS A 438 -22.64 33.71 -4.97
C LYS A 438 -22.21 32.65 -3.95
N THR A 439 -21.80 31.49 -4.43
CA THR A 439 -21.25 30.37 -3.64
C THR A 439 -20.13 29.68 -4.43
N GLY A 440 -19.27 28.91 -3.75
CA GLY A 440 -18.11 28.25 -4.40
C GLY A 440 -16.99 29.23 -4.77
N ASP A 441 -16.90 30.32 -4.02
CA ASP A 441 -16.04 31.48 -4.26
C ASP A 441 -14.76 31.46 -3.39
N ASP A 442 -14.30 30.24 -3.06
CA ASP A 442 -13.10 29.93 -2.26
C ASP A 442 -12.13 29.03 -3.06
N GLY A 443 -10.99 28.70 -2.45
CA GLY A 443 -9.99 27.81 -3.02
C GLY A 443 -10.38 26.33 -2.93
N ALA A 444 -10.07 25.55 -3.96
CA ALA A 444 -10.31 24.10 -3.97
C ALA A 444 -9.11 23.31 -3.39
N GLY A 445 -9.37 22.10 -2.91
CA GLY A 445 -8.35 21.25 -2.27
C GLY A 445 -7.47 20.53 -3.29
N GLY A 446 -6.22 20.31 -2.94
CA GLY A 446 -5.30 19.49 -3.72
C GLY A 446 -5.62 18.00 -3.57
N ALA A 447 -5.24 17.19 -4.55
CA ALA A 447 -5.51 15.75 -4.53
C ALA A 447 -4.43 14.95 -3.81
N GLY A 448 -4.78 13.77 -3.31
CA GLY A 448 -3.81 12.84 -2.72
C GLY A 448 -2.93 12.18 -3.77
N GLY A 449 -1.68 11.91 -3.42
CA GLY A 449 -0.78 11.08 -4.23
C GLY A 449 -1.22 9.61 -4.21
N ALA A 450 -0.87 8.84 -5.22
CA ALA A 450 -1.09 7.38 -5.19
C ALA A 450 -0.16 6.70 -4.18
N GLY A 451 -0.48 5.45 -3.83
CA GLY A 451 0.31 4.63 -2.91
C GLY A 451 1.23 3.64 -3.62
N ALA A 452 1.49 2.49 -3.00
CA ALA A 452 2.46 1.51 -3.48
C ALA A 452 1.85 0.11 -3.70
N ILE A 453 2.25 -0.57 -4.77
CA ILE A 453 1.94 -1.97 -5.03
C ILE A 453 3.26 -2.73 -5.04
N VAL A 454 3.43 -3.69 -4.12
CA VAL A 454 4.61 -4.53 -3.98
C VAL A 454 4.18 -5.99 -4.04
N ILE A 455 4.57 -6.69 -5.10
CA ILE A 455 4.17 -8.08 -5.35
C ILE A 455 5.38 -8.99 -5.44
N ASN A 456 5.54 -9.87 -4.45
CA ASN A 456 6.47 -10.97 -4.52
C ASN A 456 5.80 -12.19 -5.16
N ASN A 457 6.18 -12.50 -6.40
CA ASN A 457 5.57 -13.59 -7.15
C ASN A 457 6.61 -14.55 -7.76
N THR A 458 6.37 -15.86 -7.61
CA THR A 458 7.25 -16.89 -8.20
C THR A 458 6.78 -17.37 -9.58
N LYS A 459 5.56 -17.00 -9.98
CA LYS A 459 4.99 -17.27 -11.31
C LYS A 459 4.68 -15.94 -12.02
N PRO A 460 4.89 -15.83 -13.35
CA PRO A 460 4.62 -14.59 -14.09
C PRO A 460 3.20 -14.06 -13.92
N ILE A 461 3.05 -12.77 -13.57
CA ILE A 461 1.76 -12.08 -13.58
C ILE A 461 1.30 -11.89 -15.04
N PRO A 462 0.07 -12.28 -15.42
CA PRO A 462 -0.42 -12.13 -16.79
C PRO A 462 -0.89 -10.70 -17.11
N ALA A 463 -0.88 -10.33 -18.39
CA ALA A 463 -1.29 -9.01 -18.87
C ALA A 463 -2.75 -8.63 -18.62
N SER A 464 -3.60 -9.63 -18.37
CA SER A 464 -5.01 -9.43 -17.99
C SER A 464 -5.17 -8.78 -16.62
N ILE A 465 -4.18 -8.90 -15.73
CA ILE A 465 -4.19 -8.27 -14.42
C ILE A 465 -3.75 -6.81 -14.54
N LYS A 466 -4.47 -5.92 -13.86
CA LYS A 466 -4.21 -4.48 -13.87
C LYS A 466 -3.62 -4.04 -12.53
N LEU A 467 -2.49 -3.34 -12.57
CA LEU A 467 -1.86 -2.69 -11.43
C LEU A 467 -1.97 -1.17 -11.62
N ILE A 468 -2.67 -0.50 -10.71
CA ILE A 468 -3.04 0.92 -10.89
C ILE A 468 -2.68 1.73 -9.63
N ALA A 469 -1.75 2.67 -9.77
CA ALA A 469 -1.32 3.57 -8.70
C ALA A 469 -1.31 5.01 -9.22
N LYS A 470 -2.51 5.58 -9.44
CA LYS A 470 -2.71 6.92 -10.00
C LYS A 470 -2.95 7.98 -8.94
N GLY A 471 -2.40 9.17 -9.15
CA GLY A 471 -2.74 10.33 -8.34
C GLY A 471 -4.20 10.76 -8.52
N GLY A 472 -4.77 11.37 -7.48
CA GLY A 472 -6.12 11.92 -7.57
C GLY A 472 -6.19 13.20 -8.41
N LYS A 473 -7.38 13.53 -8.92
CA LYS A 473 -7.62 14.80 -9.62
C LYS A 473 -7.80 15.96 -8.63
N GLY A 474 -7.14 17.10 -8.87
CA GLY A 474 -7.32 18.31 -8.07
C GLY A 474 -8.78 18.81 -8.04
N GLY A 475 -9.19 19.42 -6.92
CA GLY A 475 -10.54 19.93 -6.76
C GLY A 475 -10.86 21.06 -7.74
N ILE A 476 -12.10 21.13 -8.22
CA ILE A 476 -12.52 22.24 -9.08
C ILE A 476 -13.02 23.42 -8.23
N GLN A 477 -12.80 24.64 -8.70
CA GLN A 477 -13.62 25.76 -8.25
C GLN A 477 -14.95 25.71 -9.03
N ASN A 478 -16.04 25.50 -8.31
CA ASN A 478 -17.39 25.46 -8.86
C ASN A 478 -18.18 26.68 -8.38
N ILE A 479 -17.85 27.85 -8.93
CA ILE A 479 -18.51 29.11 -8.56
C ILE A 479 -19.90 29.19 -9.20
N GLN A 480 -20.88 29.64 -8.41
CA GLN A 480 -22.27 29.85 -8.82
C GLN A 480 -22.71 31.28 -8.53
N PHE A 481 -23.56 31.84 -9.40
CA PHE A 481 -24.06 33.20 -9.27
C PHE A 481 -25.58 33.23 -9.21
N GLY A 482 -26.14 34.10 -8.37
CA GLY A 482 -27.56 34.43 -8.35
C GLY A 482 -28.02 35.17 -9.60
N GLY A 483 -29.32 35.43 -9.68
CA GLY A 483 -29.94 36.08 -10.86
C GLY A 483 -29.65 37.57 -11.03
N SER A 484 -29.07 38.25 -10.03
CA SER A 484 -28.77 39.67 -10.13
C SER A 484 -27.54 39.93 -11.02
N PRO A 485 -27.61 40.85 -12.00
CA PRO A 485 -26.47 41.23 -12.83
C PRO A 485 -25.37 41.97 -12.04
N THR A 486 -25.65 42.38 -10.80
CA THR A 486 -24.71 43.13 -9.95
C THR A 486 -23.82 42.22 -9.09
N VAL A 487 -24.01 40.90 -9.13
CA VAL A 487 -23.15 39.98 -8.39
C VAL A 487 -21.73 40.06 -8.96
N LYS A 488 -20.78 40.49 -8.12
CA LYS A 488 -19.37 40.54 -8.49
C LYS A 488 -18.85 39.15 -8.85
N LYS A 489 -18.39 39.01 -10.09
CA LYS A 489 -17.73 37.81 -10.59
C LYS A 489 -16.29 37.78 -10.08
N GLN A 490 -15.74 36.58 -9.93
CA GLN A 490 -14.35 36.37 -9.53
C GLN A 490 -13.83 35.03 -10.06
N ALA A 491 -12.53 34.83 -9.96
CA ALA A 491 -11.89 33.52 -10.12
C ALA A 491 -10.95 33.28 -8.95
N ASP A 492 -10.93 32.04 -8.46
CA ASP A 492 -10.11 31.61 -7.32
C ASP A 492 -9.37 30.31 -7.70
N GLY A 493 -8.55 29.79 -6.80
CA GLY A 493 -7.57 28.74 -7.12
C GLY A 493 -8.16 27.33 -7.14
N PRO A 494 -8.10 26.59 -8.28
CA PRO A 494 -8.39 25.17 -8.31
C PRO A 494 -7.29 24.35 -7.61
N GLY A 495 -7.55 23.09 -7.27
CA GLY A 495 -6.59 22.23 -6.59
C GLY A 495 -5.53 21.63 -7.53
N GLY A 496 -4.33 21.36 -7.00
CA GLY A 496 -3.29 20.61 -7.71
C GLY A 496 -3.60 19.12 -7.82
N GLY A 497 -3.15 18.48 -8.91
CA GLY A 497 -3.26 17.03 -9.10
C GLY A 497 -2.28 16.25 -8.22
N GLY A 498 -2.65 15.04 -7.79
CA GLY A 498 -1.75 14.18 -7.01
C GLY A 498 -0.74 13.47 -7.91
N ALA A 499 0.45 13.14 -7.42
CA ALA A 499 1.41 12.35 -8.20
C ALA A 499 1.02 10.87 -8.28
N GLY A 500 1.52 10.17 -9.29
CA GLY A 500 1.44 8.71 -9.39
C GLY A 500 2.25 8.00 -8.30
N GLY A 501 2.03 6.70 -8.16
CA GLY A 501 2.59 5.86 -7.11
C GLY A 501 3.70 4.92 -7.57
N MET A 502 3.93 3.89 -6.76
CA MET A 502 4.93 2.86 -6.98
C MET A 502 4.30 1.54 -7.41
N ILE A 503 4.82 0.89 -8.45
CA ILE A 503 4.48 -0.49 -8.81
C ILE A 503 5.76 -1.32 -8.94
N SER A 504 5.83 -2.38 -8.15
CA SER A 504 6.97 -3.28 -8.05
C SER A 504 6.52 -4.73 -8.02
N TYR A 505 7.13 -5.59 -8.84
CA TYR A 505 6.82 -7.01 -8.88
C TYR A 505 8.01 -7.85 -9.37
N THR A 506 8.00 -9.15 -9.11
CA THR A 506 9.14 -10.03 -9.41
C THR A 506 9.26 -10.35 -10.90
N MET A 507 8.15 -10.79 -11.52
CA MET A 507 8.13 -11.23 -12.93
C MET A 507 6.74 -11.21 -13.56
N GLY A 508 6.65 -11.01 -14.87
CA GLY A 508 5.38 -10.97 -15.60
C GLY A 508 5.20 -9.72 -16.47
N THR A 509 4.00 -9.55 -17.01
CA THR A 509 3.64 -8.45 -17.94
C THR A 509 2.27 -7.84 -17.64
N PRO A 510 1.92 -7.54 -16.38
CA PRO A 510 0.64 -6.91 -16.06
C PRO A 510 0.46 -5.56 -16.78
N THR A 511 -0.79 -5.13 -16.93
CA THR A 511 -1.05 -3.75 -17.37
C THR A 511 -0.82 -2.79 -16.20
N GLU A 512 -0.01 -1.75 -16.40
CA GLU A 512 0.40 -0.81 -15.35
C GLU A 512 0.00 0.64 -15.67
N ASP A 513 -0.57 1.34 -14.68
CA ASP A 513 -0.87 2.79 -14.76
C ASP A 513 -0.42 3.51 -13.49
N VAL A 514 0.60 4.37 -13.63
CA VAL A 514 1.15 5.24 -12.57
C VAL A 514 1.01 6.72 -12.93
N SER A 515 0.01 7.08 -13.73
CA SER A 515 -0.16 8.47 -14.15
C SER A 515 -0.45 9.38 -12.95
N GLY A 516 0.13 10.58 -12.98
CA GLY A 516 -0.32 11.66 -12.11
C GLY A 516 -1.78 12.03 -12.39
N GLY A 517 -2.44 12.55 -11.38
CA GLY A 517 -3.79 13.07 -11.49
C GLY A 517 -3.82 14.45 -12.13
N LYS A 518 -4.92 14.76 -12.80
CA LYS A 518 -5.12 16.06 -13.45
C LYS A 518 -5.32 17.18 -12.45
N SER A 519 -4.96 18.40 -12.81
CA SER A 519 -5.31 19.59 -12.06
C SER A 519 -6.82 19.78 -11.97
N GLY A 520 -7.22 20.55 -10.96
CA GLY A 520 -8.51 21.18 -10.90
C GLY A 520 -8.67 22.27 -11.96
N THR A 521 -9.92 22.70 -12.13
CA THR A 521 -10.28 23.81 -13.02
C THR A 521 -11.25 24.75 -12.32
N THR A 522 -11.39 25.97 -12.82
CA THR A 522 -12.47 26.89 -12.46
C THR A 522 -13.48 27.00 -13.60
N ASN A 523 -14.76 27.10 -13.25
CA ASN A 523 -15.84 27.47 -14.17
C ASN A 523 -16.10 28.99 -14.21
N SER A 524 -15.24 29.79 -13.59
CA SER A 524 -15.36 31.25 -13.60
C SER A 524 -15.36 31.81 -15.03
N PRO A 525 -16.24 32.76 -15.35
CA PRO A 525 -16.27 33.39 -16.67
C PRO A 525 -15.00 34.20 -16.99
N TYR A 526 -14.14 34.48 -16.01
CA TYR A 526 -12.85 35.17 -16.22
C TYR A 526 -11.77 34.24 -16.80
N MET A 527 -11.94 32.92 -16.69
CA MET A 527 -10.89 31.93 -16.97
C MET A 527 -11.27 30.94 -18.08
N ASN A 528 -12.22 31.28 -18.96
CA ASN A 528 -12.68 30.41 -20.05
C ASN A 528 -11.55 29.88 -20.95
N ASN A 529 -10.49 30.69 -21.15
CA ASN A 529 -9.35 30.36 -22.02
C ASN A 529 -8.14 29.82 -21.24
N PHE A 530 -8.26 29.65 -19.92
CA PHE A 530 -7.22 29.06 -19.06
C PHE A 530 -7.83 28.59 -17.71
N PRO A 531 -8.68 27.54 -17.75
CA PRO A 531 -9.49 27.13 -16.61
C PRO A 531 -8.66 26.53 -15.47
N GLN A 532 -7.42 26.09 -15.70
CA GLN A 532 -6.50 25.62 -14.67
C GLN A 532 -6.18 26.71 -13.65
N ASN A 533 -6.21 27.98 -14.08
CA ASN A 533 -5.94 29.14 -13.26
C ASN A 533 -4.70 28.96 -12.35
N GLY A 534 -3.60 28.44 -12.92
CA GLY A 534 -2.33 28.23 -12.22
C GLY A 534 -2.14 26.87 -11.57
N ALA A 535 -3.19 26.04 -11.49
CA ALA A 535 -3.12 24.68 -10.98
C ALA A 535 -2.48 23.74 -12.01
N THR A 536 -1.75 22.74 -11.55
CA THR A 536 -1.01 21.81 -12.42
C THR A 536 -1.27 20.34 -12.09
N ASP A 537 -1.01 19.49 -13.07
CA ASP A 537 -1.13 18.04 -12.92
C ASP A 537 -0.02 17.53 -11.99
N GLY A 538 -0.25 16.39 -11.34
CA GLY A 538 0.82 15.66 -10.67
C GLY A 538 1.72 14.94 -11.67
N ALA A 539 2.97 14.71 -11.29
CA ALA A 539 3.89 13.90 -12.08
C ALA A 539 3.48 12.41 -12.07
N SER A 540 3.96 11.65 -13.06
CA SER A 540 3.82 10.19 -13.04
C SER A 540 4.75 9.58 -11.99
N GLY A 541 4.32 8.47 -11.39
CA GLY A 541 5.12 7.68 -10.48
C GLY A 541 6.04 6.70 -11.21
N LEU A 542 6.44 5.64 -10.52
CA LEU A 542 7.39 4.64 -11.02
C LEU A 542 6.74 3.26 -11.11
N LYS A 543 7.03 2.53 -12.19
CA LYS A 543 6.45 1.21 -12.48
C LYS A 543 7.51 0.24 -12.96
N THR A 544 7.16 -1.06 -13.02
CA THR A 544 8.08 -2.13 -13.41
C THR A 544 9.37 -2.15 -12.57
N LEU A 545 9.25 -1.82 -11.28
CA LEU A 545 10.40 -1.79 -10.39
C LEU A 545 10.82 -3.22 -9.99
N PRO A 546 12.12 -3.53 -10.00
CA PRO A 546 12.58 -4.87 -9.69
C PRO A 546 12.46 -5.14 -8.19
N ILE A 547 11.91 -6.30 -7.83
CA ILE A 547 12.07 -6.86 -6.49
C ILE A 547 12.94 -8.11 -6.50
N GLN A 548 13.62 -8.32 -5.39
CA GLN A 548 14.33 -9.55 -5.10
C GLN A 548 13.37 -10.55 -4.43
N SER A 549 13.27 -11.75 -5.00
CA SER A 549 12.42 -12.84 -4.52
C SER A 549 13.21 -14.13 -4.41
N ILE A 550 13.04 -14.81 -3.30
CA ILE A 550 13.53 -16.16 -3.06
C ILE A 550 12.41 -17.01 -2.47
N ASP A 551 12.32 -18.25 -2.93
CA ASP A 551 11.45 -19.25 -2.34
C ASP A 551 12.18 -20.59 -2.26
N PHE A 552 11.94 -21.35 -1.20
CA PHE A 552 12.42 -22.72 -1.09
C PHE A 552 11.24 -23.67 -1.34
N VAL A 553 11.39 -24.59 -2.26
CA VAL A 553 10.33 -25.51 -2.67
C VAL A 553 10.75 -26.92 -2.34
N VAL A 554 9.95 -27.57 -1.50
CA VAL A 554 10.12 -28.95 -1.04
C VAL A 554 8.76 -29.64 -1.06
N ALA A 555 8.72 -30.92 -1.45
CA ALA A 555 7.50 -31.69 -1.50
C ALA A 555 7.36 -32.59 -0.27
N ASP A 556 6.14 -32.71 0.24
CA ASP A 556 5.77 -33.77 1.17
C ASP A 556 6.00 -35.14 0.54
N ASP A 557 6.29 -36.16 1.36
CA ASP A 557 6.49 -37.53 0.91
C ASP A 557 5.69 -38.53 1.75
N THR A 558 5.44 -39.72 1.20
CA THR A 558 4.75 -40.83 1.87
C THR A 558 5.57 -42.11 1.80
N ILE A 559 5.88 -42.70 2.95
CA ILE A 559 6.70 -43.91 3.08
C ILE A 559 5.96 -45.01 3.86
N CYS A 560 6.44 -46.25 3.75
CA CYS A 560 6.01 -47.33 4.65
C CYS A 560 6.68 -47.17 6.02
N SER A 561 5.98 -47.60 7.09
CA SER A 561 6.56 -47.65 8.44
C SER A 561 7.87 -48.43 8.48
N GLY A 562 8.92 -47.80 9.02
CA GLY A 562 10.28 -48.34 9.11
C GLY A 562 11.20 -47.95 7.94
N ASN A 563 10.69 -47.26 6.92
CA ASN A 563 11.51 -46.81 5.79
C ASN A 563 12.07 -45.39 6.00
N THR A 564 13.00 -45.00 5.13
CA THR A 564 13.56 -43.66 5.02
C THR A 564 13.12 -42.98 3.71
N THR A 565 13.28 -41.66 3.63
CA THR A 565 13.18 -40.91 2.36
C THR A 565 14.22 -39.79 2.30
N THR A 566 14.55 -39.34 1.09
CA THR A 566 15.40 -38.16 0.85
C THR A 566 14.55 -37.00 0.39
N LEU A 567 14.47 -35.98 1.25
CA LEU A 567 13.81 -34.71 0.96
C LEU A 567 14.79 -33.81 0.21
N VAL A 568 14.36 -33.21 -0.90
CA VAL A 568 15.20 -32.35 -1.75
C VAL A 568 14.55 -30.99 -1.91
N VAL A 569 15.32 -29.95 -1.64
CA VAL A 569 14.90 -28.55 -1.77
C VAL A 569 15.35 -27.99 -3.10
N THR A 570 14.43 -27.31 -3.77
CA THR A 570 14.68 -26.55 -5.01
C THR A 570 14.43 -25.06 -4.77
N LEU A 571 14.98 -24.22 -5.65
CA LEU A 571 14.88 -22.78 -5.55
C LEU A 571 13.78 -22.25 -6.46
N GLY A 572 12.92 -21.39 -5.92
CA GLY A 572 12.02 -20.51 -6.66
C GLY A 572 12.41 -19.04 -6.51
N GLY A 573 11.78 -18.17 -7.30
CA GLY A 573 12.07 -16.73 -7.32
C GLY A 573 13.09 -16.34 -8.38
N ASN A 574 13.73 -15.17 -8.22
CA ASN A 574 14.64 -14.56 -9.20
C ASN A 574 16.05 -14.31 -8.66
N ILE A 575 16.34 -14.70 -7.41
CA ILE A 575 17.67 -14.60 -6.81
C ILE A 575 18.40 -15.94 -6.91
N SER A 576 19.71 -15.90 -7.15
CA SER A 576 20.59 -17.07 -7.00
C SER A 576 21.03 -17.23 -5.54
N TYR A 577 20.93 -18.45 -5.00
CA TYR A 577 21.29 -18.74 -3.63
C TYR A 577 22.05 -20.06 -3.53
N ASN A 578 23.09 -20.11 -2.68
CA ASN A 578 23.84 -21.33 -2.45
C ASN A 578 23.09 -22.26 -1.49
N LEU A 579 22.42 -23.27 -2.06
CA LEU A 579 21.61 -24.22 -1.30
C LEU A 579 22.40 -25.05 -0.28
N SER A 580 23.74 -25.03 -0.29
CA SER A 580 24.54 -25.65 0.80
C SER A 580 24.34 -24.96 2.15
N ASN A 581 23.90 -23.70 2.15
CA ASN A 581 23.67 -22.92 3.37
C ASN A 581 22.29 -23.18 4.00
N LEU A 582 21.40 -23.93 3.32
CA LEU A 582 20.09 -24.29 3.86
C LEU A 582 20.23 -25.04 5.17
N GLN A 583 19.32 -24.77 6.10
CA GLN A 583 19.33 -25.32 7.44
C GLN A 583 18.05 -26.15 7.70
N TRP A 584 18.21 -27.33 8.31
CA TRP A 584 17.14 -28.26 8.65
C TRP A 584 16.87 -28.28 10.16
N PHE A 585 15.60 -28.24 10.54
CA PHE A 585 15.13 -28.17 11.93
C PHE A 585 14.05 -29.22 12.23
N ASN A 586 14.01 -29.73 13.47
CA ASN A 586 13.01 -30.71 13.90
C ASN A 586 11.70 -30.02 14.32
N SER A 587 11.76 -28.74 14.69
CA SER A 587 10.60 -27.92 15.00
C SER A 587 10.69 -26.53 14.38
N LEU A 588 9.51 -25.90 14.22
CA LEU A 588 9.39 -24.50 13.78
C LEU A 588 10.17 -23.53 14.69
N THR A 589 10.34 -23.86 15.96
CA THR A 589 10.89 -22.95 16.98
C THR A 589 12.35 -23.23 17.37
N ASP A 590 12.95 -24.31 16.84
CA ASP A 590 14.33 -24.69 17.14
C ASP A 590 15.30 -23.54 16.84
N VAL A 591 16.30 -23.33 17.70
CA VAL A 591 17.30 -22.26 17.50
C VAL A 591 18.51 -22.73 16.69
N SER A 592 18.77 -24.05 16.67
CA SER A 592 19.92 -24.64 16.00
C SER A 592 19.45 -25.69 15.01
N PRO A 593 20.00 -25.71 13.78
CA PRO A 593 19.71 -26.78 12.85
C PRO A 593 20.40 -28.08 13.24
N PHE A 594 19.80 -29.20 12.88
CA PHE A 594 20.42 -30.52 13.05
C PHE A 594 21.20 -30.97 11.80
N ALA A 595 20.93 -30.37 10.64
CA ALA A 595 21.61 -30.64 9.39
C ALA A 595 21.63 -29.39 8.48
N THR A 596 22.52 -29.39 7.49
CA THR A 596 22.60 -28.36 6.45
C THR A 596 22.66 -28.97 5.06
N GLY A 597 22.32 -28.17 4.04
CA GLY A 597 22.38 -28.57 2.64
C GLY A 597 21.01 -28.69 1.98
N ASN A 598 21.03 -28.89 0.66
CA ASN A 598 19.84 -28.91 -0.19
C ASN A 598 19.05 -30.22 -0.16
N SER A 599 19.55 -31.23 0.55
CA SER A 599 18.86 -32.50 0.73
C SER A 599 19.08 -33.07 2.11
N TYR A 600 18.10 -33.83 2.60
CA TYR A 600 18.18 -34.53 3.87
C TYR A 600 17.52 -35.90 3.76
N THR A 601 18.24 -36.95 4.15
CA THR A 601 17.69 -38.31 4.27
C THR A 601 17.23 -38.55 5.70
N THR A 602 15.94 -38.85 5.87
CA THR A 602 15.35 -39.09 7.19
C THR A 602 15.92 -40.38 7.82
N PRO A 603 15.93 -40.51 9.16
CA PRO A 603 16.01 -41.82 9.79
C PRO A 603 14.78 -42.68 9.40
N ALA A 604 14.82 -43.96 9.78
CA ALA A 604 13.66 -44.84 9.63
C ALA A 604 12.49 -44.29 10.48
N LEU A 605 11.34 -43.99 9.86
CA LEU A 605 10.20 -43.39 10.54
C LEU A 605 9.06 -44.39 10.73
N THR A 606 8.49 -44.42 11.94
CA THR A 606 7.31 -45.23 12.30
C THR A 606 6.07 -44.38 12.58
N VAL A 607 6.23 -43.05 12.60
CA VAL A 607 5.16 -42.07 12.81
C VAL A 607 5.34 -40.92 11.84
N ASN A 608 4.24 -40.23 11.53
CA ASN A 608 4.31 -39.00 10.73
C ASN A 608 5.26 -38.00 11.37
N THR A 609 6.19 -37.46 10.58
CA THR A 609 7.19 -36.48 11.05
C THR A 609 7.17 -35.28 10.12
N THR A 610 7.29 -34.09 10.71
CA THR A 610 7.45 -32.84 9.96
C THR A 610 8.83 -32.27 10.24
N TYR A 611 9.56 -31.95 9.18
CA TYR A 611 10.81 -31.20 9.25
C TYR A 611 10.59 -29.78 8.75
N TYR A 612 11.50 -28.88 9.08
CA TYR A 612 11.43 -27.49 8.66
C TYR A 612 12.75 -27.07 8.00
N ILE A 613 12.65 -26.32 6.91
CA ILE A 613 13.79 -25.77 6.18
C ILE A 613 13.75 -24.24 6.29
N GLY A 614 14.90 -23.60 6.46
CA GLY A 614 15.00 -22.16 6.37
C GLY A 614 16.44 -21.65 6.30
N ASP A 615 16.57 -20.35 6.04
CA ASP A 615 17.78 -19.58 6.25
C ASP A 615 17.38 -18.12 6.50
N CYS A 616 17.54 -17.68 7.75
CA CYS A 616 17.14 -16.34 8.19
C CYS A 616 17.93 -15.20 7.51
N SER A 617 19.05 -15.50 6.85
CA SER A 617 19.79 -14.48 6.07
C SER A 617 19.02 -14.03 4.83
N VAL A 618 18.16 -14.89 4.28
CA VAL A 618 17.45 -14.63 3.01
C VAL A 618 15.94 -14.72 3.10
N LEU A 619 15.37 -15.57 3.96
CA LEU A 619 13.94 -15.76 4.10
C LEU A 619 13.50 -15.72 5.57
N PRO A 620 12.53 -14.87 5.96
CA PRO A 620 12.15 -14.68 7.37
C PRO A 620 11.17 -15.73 7.91
N ILE A 621 10.94 -16.80 7.15
CA ILE A 621 10.02 -17.88 7.48
C ILE A 621 10.71 -19.24 7.36
N ARG A 622 10.15 -20.27 8.00
CA ARG A 622 10.50 -21.66 7.78
C ARG A 622 9.45 -22.39 6.96
N ILE A 623 9.90 -23.30 6.12
CA ILE A 623 9.05 -24.09 5.23
C ILE A 623 8.96 -25.51 5.80
N PRO A 624 7.76 -25.96 6.19
CA PRO A 624 7.56 -27.33 6.64
C PRO A 624 7.55 -28.30 5.46
N VAL A 625 8.02 -29.51 5.72
CA VAL A 625 7.89 -30.67 4.84
C VAL A 625 7.46 -31.87 5.67
N ARG A 626 6.40 -32.54 5.23
CA ARG A 626 5.80 -33.66 5.94
C ARG A 626 6.21 -34.97 5.30
N VAL A 627 6.63 -35.90 6.14
CA VAL A 627 6.78 -37.32 5.78
C VAL A 627 5.65 -38.10 6.43
N VAL A 628 4.71 -38.57 5.62
CA VAL A 628 3.57 -39.38 6.05
C VAL A 628 4.02 -40.84 6.10
N VAL A 629 3.81 -41.48 7.25
CA VAL A 629 4.10 -42.90 7.43
C VAL A 629 2.81 -43.70 7.26
N SER A 630 2.72 -44.42 6.14
CA SER A 630 1.65 -45.38 5.91
C SER A 630 1.83 -46.58 6.85
N PRO A 631 0.77 -47.05 7.54
CA PRO A 631 0.82 -48.27 8.33
C PRO A 631 1.24 -49.46 7.46
N PRO A 632 1.91 -50.48 8.02
CA PRO A 632 2.21 -51.71 7.29
C PRO A 632 0.92 -52.40 6.85
N ILE A 633 0.94 -53.06 5.69
CA ILE A 633 -0.16 -53.92 5.25
C ILE A 633 -0.16 -55.17 6.15
N VAL A 634 -1.30 -55.45 6.78
CA VAL A 634 -1.54 -56.65 7.59
C VAL A 634 -2.55 -57.52 6.86
N ILE A 635 -2.15 -58.76 6.57
CA ILE A 635 -3.04 -59.81 6.05
C ILE A 635 -3.44 -60.71 7.22
N ALA A 636 -4.74 -60.84 7.46
CA ALA A 636 -5.31 -61.70 8.48
C ALA A 636 -6.33 -62.68 7.88
N GLY A 637 -6.81 -63.64 8.68
CA GLY A 637 -7.68 -64.71 8.19
C GLY A 637 -6.90 -65.86 7.53
N LEU A 638 -5.72 -66.18 8.06
CA LEU A 638 -4.88 -67.29 7.58
C LEU A 638 -4.88 -68.43 8.62
N PRO A 639 -5.14 -69.70 8.22
CA PRO A 639 -5.49 -70.12 6.87
C PRO A 639 -6.87 -69.61 6.42
N PRO A 640 -7.08 -69.36 5.12
CA PRO A 640 -8.38 -68.91 4.61
C PRO A 640 -9.44 -70.03 4.70
N THR A 641 -10.71 -69.66 4.62
CA THR A 641 -11.81 -70.63 4.53
C THR A 641 -11.88 -71.15 3.11
N ILE A 642 -11.65 -72.45 2.93
CA ILE A 642 -11.68 -73.13 1.64
C ILE A 642 -12.94 -73.98 1.55
N SER A 643 -13.73 -73.77 0.50
CA SER A 643 -14.80 -74.69 0.07
C SER A 643 -14.35 -75.33 -1.24
N ASN A 644 -14.23 -76.66 -1.25
CA ASN A 644 -13.87 -77.43 -2.44
C ASN A 644 -15.02 -77.37 -3.47
N GLU A 645 -14.70 -77.45 -4.76
CA GLU A 645 -15.68 -77.57 -5.81
C GLU A 645 -16.38 -78.94 -5.80
N THR A 646 -17.66 -78.97 -6.14
CA THR A 646 -18.47 -80.21 -6.21
C THR A 646 -18.25 -81.00 -7.51
N CYS A 647 -17.25 -80.62 -8.30
CA CYS A 647 -16.96 -81.13 -9.66
C CYS A 647 -18.12 -80.96 -10.67
N ALA A 648 -19.18 -80.21 -10.33
CA ALA A 648 -20.40 -80.10 -11.13
C ALA A 648 -20.84 -78.67 -11.48
N GLY A 649 -20.21 -77.61 -10.93
CA GLY A 649 -20.75 -76.25 -11.08
C GLY A 649 -19.81 -75.07 -10.84
N SER A 650 -18.49 -75.27 -10.86
CA SER A 650 -17.50 -74.22 -10.51
C SER A 650 -17.80 -73.54 -9.16
N ASP A 651 -18.28 -74.26 -8.15
CA ASP A 651 -18.79 -73.68 -6.89
C ASP A 651 -17.75 -73.60 -5.76
N GLY A 652 -16.46 -73.71 -6.08
CA GLY A 652 -15.36 -73.58 -5.12
C GLY A 652 -15.18 -72.14 -4.62
N SER A 653 -14.66 -71.95 -3.40
CA SER A 653 -14.38 -70.61 -2.88
C SER A 653 -13.21 -70.55 -1.91
N ILE A 654 -12.46 -69.45 -1.94
CA ILE A 654 -11.48 -69.06 -0.92
C ILE A 654 -11.93 -67.73 -0.34
N THR A 655 -12.32 -67.72 0.93
CA THR A 655 -12.90 -66.55 1.61
C THR A 655 -12.30 -66.33 3.01
N GLY A 656 -12.57 -65.17 3.59
CA GLY A 656 -12.24 -64.86 4.98
C GLY A 656 -10.88 -64.21 5.19
N ILE A 657 -10.19 -63.85 4.10
CA ILE A 657 -8.96 -63.06 4.17
C ILE A 657 -9.36 -61.60 4.34
N THR A 658 -8.71 -60.92 5.28
CA THR A 658 -8.91 -59.48 5.48
C THR A 658 -7.57 -58.77 5.35
N VAL A 659 -7.57 -57.62 4.67
CA VAL A 659 -6.42 -56.71 4.61
C VAL A 659 -6.74 -55.46 5.40
N SER A 660 -5.81 -55.06 6.26
CA SER A 660 -5.83 -53.77 6.96
C SER A 660 -4.46 -53.09 6.87
N GLY A 661 -4.38 -51.79 7.21
CA GLY A 661 -3.16 -50.99 7.05
C GLY A 661 -2.86 -50.60 5.59
N GLY A 662 -1.69 -50.08 5.28
CA GLY A 662 -1.39 -49.53 3.95
C GLY A 662 -2.26 -48.33 3.55
N THR A 663 -2.20 -47.95 2.27
CA THR A 663 -3.06 -46.90 1.68
C THR A 663 -3.89 -47.51 0.55
N ALA A 664 -5.23 -47.46 0.68
CA ALA A 664 -6.16 -47.96 -0.34
C ALA A 664 -6.16 -47.06 -1.60
N PRO A 665 -6.56 -47.56 -2.79
CA PRO A 665 -7.07 -48.91 -3.08
C PRO A 665 -5.98 -49.99 -3.15
N TYR A 666 -6.30 -51.21 -2.71
CA TYR A 666 -5.40 -52.36 -2.82
C TYR A 666 -5.56 -53.07 -4.17
N THR A 667 -4.48 -53.67 -4.66
CA THR A 667 -4.50 -54.59 -5.80
C THR A 667 -4.29 -56.01 -5.29
N TYR A 668 -5.19 -56.91 -5.63
CA TYR A 668 -5.12 -58.33 -5.25
C TYR A 668 -4.65 -59.16 -6.45
N SER A 669 -3.82 -60.16 -6.18
CA SER A 669 -3.46 -61.14 -7.19
C SER A 669 -3.40 -62.53 -6.58
N TRP A 670 -3.95 -63.50 -7.30
CA TRP A 670 -3.92 -64.91 -6.96
C TRP A 670 -3.13 -65.64 -8.05
N ASN A 671 -2.04 -66.31 -7.66
CA ASN A 671 -1.10 -66.97 -8.58
C ASN A 671 -0.65 -66.07 -9.74
N GLY A 672 -0.41 -64.78 -9.45
CA GLY A 672 0.02 -63.79 -10.45
C GLY A 672 -1.09 -63.23 -11.33
N THR A 673 -2.34 -63.66 -11.19
CA THR A 673 -3.49 -63.12 -11.92
C THR A 673 -4.20 -62.07 -11.06
N THR A 674 -4.37 -60.86 -11.58
CA THR A 674 -5.04 -59.76 -10.88
C THR A 674 -6.54 -60.05 -10.70
N THR A 675 -7.08 -59.84 -9.50
CA THR A 675 -8.50 -60.10 -9.19
C THR A 675 -9.23 -58.84 -8.73
N PRO A 676 -10.57 -58.75 -8.95
CA PRO A 676 -11.36 -57.61 -8.49
C PRO A 676 -11.46 -57.48 -6.97
N GLY A 677 -11.19 -58.57 -6.22
CA GLY A 677 -11.32 -58.62 -4.78
C GLY A 677 -10.34 -59.61 -4.15
N ILE A 678 -10.30 -59.58 -2.81
CA ILE A 678 -9.42 -60.42 -2.00
C ILE A 678 -9.90 -61.88 -1.94
N ASP A 679 -11.21 -62.09 -2.01
CA ASP A 679 -11.84 -63.41 -2.04
C ASP A 679 -11.94 -63.94 -3.48
N LEU A 680 -11.85 -65.26 -3.64
CA LEU A 680 -12.06 -65.96 -4.90
C LEU A 680 -13.34 -66.80 -4.80
N THR A 681 -14.26 -66.63 -5.73
CA THR A 681 -15.42 -67.51 -5.91
C THR A 681 -15.42 -68.00 -7.35
N GLY A 682 -15.54 -69.31 -7.53
CA GLY A 682 -15.62 -69.97 -8.83
C GLY A 682 -16.93 -69.74 -9.55
#